data_AF-A0A8S4NW44-F1
#
_entry.id   AF-A0A8S4NW44-F1
#
_cell.length_a   1.000
_cell.length_b   1.000
_cell.length_c   1.000
_cell.angle_alpha   90.00
_cell.angle_beta   90.00
_cell.angle_gamma   90.00
#
_symmetry.space_group_name_H-M   'P 1'
#
loop_
_entity.id
_entity.type
_entity.pdbx_description
1 polymer ?
#
loop_
_entity_poly.entity_id
_entity_poly.type
_entity_poly.pdbx_seq_one_letter_code
_entity_poly.pdbx_strand_id
1 'polypeptide(L)'
;KIEKMKNVHMGSVSTLLLVLAISISLSTSSRLKRDVDGFCRGKADHSINADPTSCYHYIYCTGGYQFRAICQAGLVFNPIINSCDYGECNTAQAPESTNEVYEDNGHREKNREEKRSTANLHVAPTEYVAPTEYVAPTEYVAPVTQYREPSTESFDDYCKFRSDGTHHDPYDCHNYIYCANGVPYKQKCPGSLVYNHDLGGCDFGSCPQNAQGYVPKKAREENNHVVPTNYVETTVEETYQATHSSSDNDDMKSKIEEMLPSVMNKAMESLITKMDDEKTASRSVGNSNRPFKKVQRFLVARPMAKKLSQCAHVLCNASTVLMDYFKLDKVTALNIFSDIHSPIPASSHLLKPDDAYPDPDPNTCPWPRYDCGTGLELYRSYTGACNNIYNPLWGRSFTPLKRYIAPDYADGIELLRQAKHGGSLPSARLVSSVIHEDGQPADHIHTLMVMQWGQFLDHDLSHTAVAKISKDGSVDETMDIECGDDGCDDSIKECVPIKIPAGDKDFGPKKCLEFVRSQEVPNSKCTIGPREQVNQITSYIDASNVYGSSEEEAKVLRDLISRNGRLNVTDHPNSRSLKYLLPQTDEEKECEEEGQGFKCFMAGDVRVNEHSGLTAMHTIWLRQHNRISEALYKLNPHWSSDKVYQEARKIVGAMMQHITYKEWLPVVLGKHEMRKYSLELLKSGYSHYDSRVNPSVTNEFATAAMRFGHSMIFKKISAGEADKDLSELFFRPRNIYNKADGGVDGFIQGLCDQNMEKQDRFLTKQVTKHLFAEHPPHGLGTDLASLNIQRGREHGLPGYNAWRQFCGLPYAYSFEQLRDTIKDEEVVRKLSQVYKHVDDIDLFPGGMAETPANGAMVGPVFSCILAKQFSDLKRGDRFWYENSGPQAFSTAQLDAIRKVRLSKVICENGDNINTIQPYTMEVPFREAYPTNDHGTASRYNLDYNQFNTLWQKNYNIRESQRFTSQNLQVKGRQHLRHHHINLSFTI
;
A
#
# COMPACT_ATOMS: atom_id res chain seq x y z
N LYS A 1 54.04 16.27 -43.07
CA LYS A 1 55.43 15.76 -42.93
C LYS A 1 56.25 16.87 -42.29
N ILE A 2 57.25 16.53 -41.45
CA ILE A 2 57.69 17.37 -40.30
C ILE A 2 56.54 17.40 -39.28
N GLU A 3 56.53 16.77 -38.11
CA GLU A 3 57.53 16.15 -37.21
C GLU A 3 58.20 17.08 -36.16
N LYS A 4 57.99 16.68 -34.89
CA LYS A 4 58.67 17.02 -33.62
C LYS A 4 59.67 18.20 -33.59
N MET A 5 59.29 19.27 -32.88
CA MET A 5 59.97 19.83 -31.69
C MET A 5 58.99 20.78 -30.99
N LYS A 6 58.61 20.55 -29.73
CA LYS A 6 59.27 20.93 -28.45
C LYS A 6 59.23 22.44 -28.12
N ASN A 7 58.59 22.71 -26.97
CA ASN A 7 58.94 23.68 -25.91
C ASN A 7 58.10 24.96 -25.66
N VAL A 8 57.69 25.06 -24.38
CA VAL A 8 57.42 26.26 -23.53
C VAL A 8 56.01 26.88 -23.53
N HIS A 9 55.58 27.19 -22.29
CA HIS A 9 54.26 27.64 -21.83
C HIS A 9 53.79 29.01 -22.33
N MET A 10 52.48 29.13 -22.59
CA MET A 10 51.52 29.79 -21.68
C MET A 10 50.23 28.96 -21.68
N GLY A 11 49.51 28.68 -20.58
CA GLY A 11 49.65 29.18 -19.20
C GLY A 11 48.70 30.34 -18.92
N SER A 12 47.66 30.11 -18.11
CA SER A 12 46.78 31.12 -17.49
C SER A 12 45.80 31.95 -18.36
N VAL A 13 45.28 31.42 -19.49
CA VAL A 13 44.15 32.09 -20.21
C VAL A 13 42.94 31.18 -20.44
N SER A 14 43.10 30.00 -21.07
CA SER A 14 41.96 29.19 -21.53
C SER A 14 41.03 28.67 -20.42
N THR A 15 41.54 28.50 -19.19
CA THR A 15 40.73 28.03 -18.05
C THR A 15 39.73 29.08 -17.58
N LEU A 16 40.00 30.38 -17.78
CA LEU A 16 39.12 31.46 -17.31
C LEU A 16 37.88 31.63 -18.21
N LEU A 17 38.05 31.43 -19.53
CA LEU A 17 36.96 31.53 -20.50
C LEU A 17 35.99 30.34 -20.44
N LEU A 18 36.45 29.14 -20.07
CA LEU A 18 35.56 27.98 -19.92
C LEU A 18 34.65 28.12 -18.70
N VAL A 19 35.12 28.75 -17.62
CA VAL A 19 34.32 29.03 -16.42
C VAL A 19 33.22 30.06 -16.74
N LEU A 20 33.53 31.17 -17.44
CA LEU A 20 32.51 32.14 -17.84
C LEU A 20 31.42 31.55 -18.75
N ALA A 21 31.76 30.61 -19.65
CA ALA A 21 30.79 29.97 -20.53
C ALA A 21 29.79 29.07 -19.77
N ILE A 22 30.26 28.36 -18.75
CA ILE A 22 29.42 27.49 -17.91
C ILE A 22 28.52 28.33 -16.99
N SER A 23 28.99 29.48 -16.49
CA SER A 23 28.21 30.41 -15.65
C SER A 23 26.99 31.07 -16.33
N ILE A 24 26.82 30.94 -17.65
CA ILE A 24 25.71 31.58 -18.39
C ILE A 24 24.60 30.58 -18.78
N SER A 25 24.85 29.27 -18.68
CA SER A 25 23.95 28.23 -19.22
C SER A 25 22.95 27.63 -18.21
N LEU A 26 22.89 28.14 -16.97
CA LEU A 26 22.01 27.65 -15.90
C LEU A 26 21.14 28.78 -15.31
N SER A 27 20.20 29.32 -16.11
CA SER A 27 19.33 30.43 -15.65
C SER A 27 17.92 30.50 -16.27
N THR A 28 17.34 29.40 -16.76
CA THR A 28 15.99 29.41 -17.37
C THR A 28 15.03 28.34 -16.85
N SER A 29 14.65 28.39 -15.57
CA SER A 29 13.42 27.72 -15.09
C SER A 29 12.67 28.45 -13.96
N SER A 30 12.75 29.79 -13.92
CA SER A 30 11.73 30.63 -13.28
C SER A 30 11.68 31.99 -13.99
N ARG A 31 10.48 32.55 -14.20
CA ARG A 31 10.32 33.87 -14.80
C ARG A 31 10.41 34.95 -13.72
N LEU A 32 11.63 35.32 -13.36
CA LEU A 32 11.91 36.61 -12.71
C LEU A 32 11.51 37.74 -13.67
N LYS A 33 10.26 38.20 -13.59
CA LYS A 33 9.91 39.55 -14.04
C LYS A 33 10.49 40.53 -13.02
N ARG A 34 11.24 41.54 -13.48
CA ARG A 34 11.42 42.77 -12.70
C ARG A 34 10.05 43.40 -12.45
N ASP A 35 9.95 44.22 -11.40
CA ASP A 35 8.80 45.10 -11.23
C ASP A 35 8.79 46.16 -12.33
N VAL A 36 8.12 45.87 -13.45
CA VAL A 36 8.09 46.71 -14.65
C VAL A 36 7.30 47.99 -14.42
N ASP A 37 6.26 47.88 -13.59
CA ASP A 37 5.25 48.91 -13.36
C ASP A 37 5.46 49.66 -12.02
N GLY A 38 6.40 49.18 -11.19
CA GLY A 38 6.76 49.79 -9.90
C GLY A 38 5.78 49.51 -8.76
N PHE A 39 4.93 48.48 -8.89
CA PHE A 39 3.85 48.16 -7.95
C PHE A 39 4.32 47.92 -6.51
N CYS A 40 5.55 47.43 -6.32
CA CYS A 40 6.13 47.16 -4.99
C CYS A 40 6.96 48.33 -4.44
N ARG A 41 7.10 49.45 -5.15
CA ARG A 41 7.76 50.65 -4.61
C ARG A 41 6.91 51.27 -3.50
N GLY A 42 7.51 51.48 -2.33
CA GLY A 42 6.83 52.05 -1.16
C GLY A 42 5.91 51.07 -0.42
N LYS A 43 5.84 49.80 -0.85
CA LYS A 43 5.15 48.74 -0.11
C LYS A 43 6.10 48.04 0.85
N ALA A 44 5.56 47.52 1.94
CA ALA A 44 6.35 46.77 2.92
C ALA A 44 6.92 45.48 2.30
N ASP A 45 8.10 45.06 2.76
CA ASP A 45 8.66 43.76 2.38
C ASP A 45 7.76 42.63 2.89
N HIS A 46 7.73 41.53 2.14
CA HIS A 46 6.79 40.40 2.28
C HIS A 46 5.28 40.76 2.25
N SER A 47 4.88 41.96 1.81
CA SER A 47 3.45 42.32 1.76
C SER A 47 2.67 41.59 0.67
N ILE A 48 1.56 40.97 1.07
CA ILE A 48 0.58 40.37 0.15
C ILE A 48 -0.44 41.45 -0.24
N ASN A 49 -0.71 41.62 -1.53
CA ASN A 49 -1.55 42.68 -2.09
C ASN A 49 -2.52 42.11 -3.13
N ALA A 50 -3.66 42.77 -3.34
CA ALA A 50 -4.54 42.44 -4.46
C ALA A 50 -3.86 42.70 -5.81
N ASP A 51 -4.08 41.82 -6.79
CA ASP A 51 -3.68 42.06 -8.18
C ASP A 51 -4.72 42.99 -8.86
N PRO A 52 -4.32 44.19 -9.34
CA PRO A 52 -5.24 45.12 -9.99
C PRO A 52 -5.81 44.60 -11.33
N THR A 53 -5.32 43.46 -11.84
CA THR A 53 -5.75 42.85 -13.11
C THR A 53 -6.59 41.57 -12.93
N SER A 54 -6.71 41.00 -11.72
CA SER A 54 -7.48 39.76 -11.51
C SER A 54 -7.77 39.48 -10.04
N CYS A 55 -9.05 39.32 -9.67
CA CYS A 55 -9.43 38.88 -8.31
C CYS A 55 -8.88 37.48 -7.96
N TYR A 56 -8.60 36.62 -8.95
CA TYR A 56 -8.13 35.24 -8.75
C TYR A 56 -6.62 35.17 -8.49
N HIS A 57 -5.95 36.32 -8.45
CA HIS A 57 -4.53 36.47 -8.27
C HIS A 57 -4.23 37.47 -7.14
N TYR A 58 -3.02 37.39 -6.62
CA TYR A 58 -2.48 38.36 -5.69
C TYR A 58 -1.01 38.62 -6.00
N ILE A 59 -0.48 39.75 -5.55
CA ILE A 59 0.90 40.15 -5.74
C ILE A 59 1.59 40.19 -4.37
N TYR A 60 2.55 39.29 -4.20
CA TYR A 60 3.48 39.30 -3.08
C TYR A 60 4.67 40.20 -3.44
N CYS A 61 4.95 41.20 -2.61
CA CYS A 61 6.11 42.07 -2.76
C CYS A 61 7.24 41.60 -1.85
N THR A 62 8.45 41.36 -2.38
CA THR A 62 9.64 41.20 -1.52
C THR A 62 10.92 41.70 -2.17
N GLY A 63 11.80 42.34 -1.40
CA GLY A 63 13.05 42.94 -1.87
C GLY A 63 12.89 43.99 -2.99
N GLY A 64 11.70 44.58 -3.12
CA GLY A 64 11.33 45.47 -4.23
C GLY A 64 10.94 44.77 -5.55
N TYR A 65 10.71 43.45 -5.53
CA TYR A 65 10.23 42.66 -6.66
C TYR A 65 8.78 42.21 -6.45
N GLN A 66 7.98 42.17 -7.52
CA GLN A 66 6.61 41.64 -7.51
C GLN A 66 6.54 40.17 -7.94
N PHE A 67 5.83 39.36 -7.16
CA PHE A 67 5.57 37.94 -7.41
C PHE A 67 4.06 37.71 -7.48
N ARG A 68 3.53 37.54 -8.70
CA ARG A 68 2.11 37.28 -8.94
C ARG A 68 1.79 35.79 -8.70
N ALA A 69 0.91 35.51 -7.74
CA ALA A 69 0.41 34.18 -7.39
C ALA A 69 -1.08 34.04 -7.71
N ILE A 70 -1.61 32.82 -7.58
CA ILE A 70 -3.00 32.43 -7.90
C ILE A 70 -3.68 31.90 -6.63
N CYS A 71 -4.94 32.29 -6.41
CA CYS A 71 -5.79 31.71 -5.37
C CYS A 71 -6.23 30.28 -5.73
N GLN A 72 -6.39 29.42 -4.71
CA GLN A 72 -6.83 28.04 -4.93
C GLN A 72 -8.20 27.99 -5.62
N ALA A 73 -8.44 26.96 -6.43
CA ALA A 73 -9.57 26.92 -7.35
C ALA A 73 -10.93 27.08 -6.63
N GLY A 74 -11.63 28.17 -6.94
CA GLY A 74 -12.91 28.55 -6.31
C GLY A 74 -12.82 29.70 -5.30
N LEU A 75 -11.60 30.15 -4.94
CA LEU A 75 -11.36 31.30 -4.06
C LEU A 75 -10.95 32.55 -4.86
N VAL A 76 -11.24 33.72 -4.29
CA VAL A 76 -10.81 35.04 -4.76
C VAL A 76 -9.96 35.73 -3.69
N PHE A 77 -9.08 36.64 -4.06
CA PHE A 77 -8.26 37.38 -3.10
C PHE A 77 -9.08 38.46 -2.40
N ASN A 78 -9.14 38.38 -1.08
CA ASN A 78 -9.82 39.32 -0.20
C ASN A 78 -8.80 40.32 0.39
N PRO A 79 -8.75 41.59 -0.08
CA PRO A 79 -7.76 42.57 0.36
C PRO A 79 -7.97 43.08 1.80
N ILE A 80 -9.11 42.79 2.44
CA ILE A 80 -9.34 43.18 3.84
C ILE A 80 -8.52 42.29 4.78
N ILE A 81 -8.36 41.01 4.43
CA ILE A 81 -7.60 40.01 5.22
C ILE A 81 -6.29 39.59 4.56
N ASN A 82 -5.95 40.18 3.40
CA ASN A 82 -4.79 39.87 2.57
C ASN A 82 -4.58 38.37 2.27
N SER A 83 -5.67 37.64 2.03
CA SER A 83 -5.66 36.19 1.80
C SER A 83 -6.74 35.77 0.78
N CYS A 84 -6.69 34.53 0.31
CA CYS A 84 -7.68 33.96 -0.59
C CYS A 84 -8.88 33.39 0.19
N ASP A 85 -10.10 33.75 -0.22
CA ASP A 85 -11.35 33.52 0.50
C ASP A 85 -12.52 33.28 -0.48
N TYR A 86 -13.70 32.92 0.03
CA TYR A 86 -14.90 32.74 -0.79
C TYR A 86 -15.55 34.08 -1.13
N GLY A 87 -15.75 34.38 -2.43
CA GLY A 87 -16.37 35.62 -2.88
C GLY A 87 -16.59 35.68 -4.39
N GLU A 88 -17.31 36.71 -4.86
CA GLU A 88 -17.62 36.90 -6.28
C GLU A 88 -16.56 37.76 -7.00
N CYS A 89 -16.22 37.38 -8.24
CA CYS A 89 -15.16 38.02 -9.01
C CYS A 89 -15.68 39.11 -9.96
N ASN A 90 -15.94 40.31 -9.45
CA ASN A 90 -16.28 41.46 -10.29
C ASN A 90 -15.01 42.21 -10.74
N THR A 91 -14.47 41.85 -11.90
CA THR A 91 -13.23 42.41 -12.50
C THR A 91 -13.37 43.84 -13.06
N ALA A 92 -14.26 44.65 -12.48
CA ALA A 92 -14.67 45.95 -13.01
C ALA A 92 -14.61 47.09 -11.97
N GLN A 93 -13.58 47.08 -11.10
CA GLN A 93 -13.20 48.22 -10.26
C GLN A 93 -11.72 48.13 -9.86
N ALA A 94 -10.85 48.74 -10.66
CA ALA A 94 -9.50 49.10 -10.21
C ALA A 94 -9.59 50.48 -9.52
N PRO A 95 -8.99 50.70 -8.34
CA PRO A 95 -9.05 52.00 -7.69
C PRO A 95 -8.14 53.01 -8.40
N GLU A 96 -8.71 54.00 -9.08
CA GLU A 96 -7.98 55.21 -9.44
C GLU A 96 -7.75 56.05 -8.17
N SER A 97 -6.58 56.68 -8.07
CA SER A 97 -6.22 57.52 -6.94
C SER A 97 -6.75 58.94 -7.10
N THR A 98 -7.58 59.42 -6.16
CA THR A 98 -7.65 60.87 -5.85
C THR A 98 -8.12 61.09 -4.41
N ASN A 99 -7.94 62.32 -3.92
CA ASN A 99 -8.18 62.72 -2.53
C ASN A 99 -9.66 63.05 -2.24
N GLU A 100 -9.91 63.19 -0.93
CA GLU A 100 -10.68 64.27 -0.28
C GLU A 100 -12.19 64.14 0.00
N VAL A 101 -12.51 64.62 1.21
CA VAL A 101 -13.79 65.17 1.70
C VAL A 101 -14.91 64.22 2.14
N TYR A 102 -15.50 64.59 3.29
CA TYR A 102 -16.70 64.04 3.91
C TYR A 102 -17.96 64.38 3.09
N GLU A 103 -19.02 63.56 3.15
CA GLU A 103 -20.29 64.03 3.76
C GLU A 103 -21.25 62.89 4.13
N ASP A 104 -22.33 63.27 4.82
CA ASP A 104 -23.35 62.42 5.45
C ASP A 104 -24.61 62.28 4.57
N ASN A 105 -25.62 61.56 5.07
CA ASN A 105 -26.94 61.24 4.49
C ASN A 105 -26.92 60.06 3.49
N GLY A 106 -27.84 59.09 3.54
CA GLY A 106 -28.93 58.85 4.50
C GLY A 106 -30.24 58.48 3.81
N HIS A 107 -31.09 57.69 4.50
CA HIS A 107 -32.45 57.31 4.07
C HIS A 107 -32.53 56.41 2.79
N ARG A 108 -33.53 55.52 2.60
CA ARG A 108 -34.60 54.97 3.46
C ARG A 108 -35.17 53.68 2.83
N GLU A 109 -35.95 52.92 3.62
CA GLU A 109 -37.18 52.16 3.26
C GLU A 109 -37.42 51.68 1.80
N LYS A 110 -37.96 50.48 1.51
CA LYS A 110 -39.04 49.76 2.22
C LYS A 110 -39.23 48.32 1.67
N ASN A 111 -39.61 47.38 2.55
CA ASN A 111 -40.64 46.32 2.46
C ASN A 111 -40.81 45.47 1.15
N ARG A 112 -41.28 44.21 1.18
CA ARG A 112 -42.46 43.77 1.96
C ARG A 112 -42.67 42.24 2.10
N GLU A 113 -42.99 41.83 3.34
CA GLU A 113 -43.86 40.73 3.86
C GLU A 113 -44.05 39.41 3.05
N GLU A 114 -43.82 38.21 3.59
CA GLU A 114 -44.35 37.49 4.79
C GLU A 114 -45.67 36.70 4.58
N LYS A 115 -45.63 35.39 4.95
CA LYS A 115 -46.61 34.60 5.72
C LYS A 115 -46.14 33.14 5.80
N ARG A 116 -45.88 32.45 6.93
CA ARG A 116 -46.14 32.56 8.38
C ARG A 116 -47.45 31.94 8.91
N SER A 117 -47.30 30.81 9.62
CA SER A 117 -47.89 30.47 10.94
C SER A 117 -47.16 29.21 11.45
N THR A 118 -46.53 29.10 12.63
CA THR A 118 -46.95 29.27 14.05
C THR A 118 -48.01 28.27 14.52
N ALA A 119 -48.04 27.80 15.78
CA ALA A 119 -47.44 28.27 17.06
C ALA A 119 -47.07 27.03 17.96
N ASN A 120 -46.66 27.02 19.25
CA ASN A 120 -46.26 27.92 20.38
C ASN A 120 -45.70 26.98 21.51
N LEU A 121 -45.14 27.32 22.70
CA LEU A 121 -44.37 28.43 23.33
C LEU A 121 -44.04 28.00 24.82
N HIS A 122 -43.37 28.83 25.64
CA HIS A 122 -42.98 28.70 27.08
C HIS A 122 -41.60 28.04 27.35
N VAL A 123 -40.75 28.50 28.30
CA VAL A 123 -40.76 29.68 29.21
C VAL A 123 -39.31 30.08 29.62
N ALA A 124 -39.10 31.26 30.22
CA ALA A 124 -37.83 31.81 30.76
C ALA A 124 -38.12 32.57 32.09
N PRO A 125 -37.20 33.33 32.78
CA PRO A 125 -35.76 33.60 32.57
C PRO A 125 -34.88 33.53 33.88
N THR A 126 -33.59 33.93 33.80
CA THR A 126 -32.75 34.74 34.76
C THR A 126 -31.27 34.56 34.38
N GLU A 127 -30.56 35.58 33.88
CA GLU A 127 -29.77 36.58 34.64
C GLU A 127 -28.50 36.08 35.35
N TYR A 128 -27.35 36.63 34.96
CA TYR A 128 -26.20 36.93 35.84
C TYR A 128 -25.39 38.09 35.26
N VAL A 129 -24.81 38.93 36.12
CA VAL A 129 -24.04 40.14 35.75
C VAL A 129 -22.62 40.03 36.34
N ALA A 130 -21.62 40.54 35.62
CA ALA A 130 -20.22 40.58 36.05
C ALA A 130 -19.99 41.59 37.20
N PRO A 131 -18.80 41.63 37.83
CA PRO A 131 -17.87 42.69 37.41
C PRO A 131 -16.36 42.39 37.55
N THR A 132 -15.54 43.14 36.79
CA THR A 132 -14.16 43.62 37.14
C THR A 132 -13.05 42.60 37.42
N GLU A 133 -11.76 42.87 37.17
CA GLU A 133 -11.07 44.03 36.60
C GLU A 133 -9.72 43.58 36.00
N TYR A 134 -9.24 44.22 34.92
CA TYR A 134 -7.81 44.30 34.62
C TYR A 134 -7.51 45.55 33.78
N VAL A 135 -6.71 46.45 34.35
CA VAL A 135 -6.16 47.64 33.67
C VAL A 135 -4.69 47.37 33.39
N ALA A 136 -4.22 47.72 32.18
CA ALA A 136 -2.84 47.49 31.76
C ALA A 136 -1.87 48.51 32.38
N PRO A 137 -0.63 48.09 32.69
CA PRO A 137 0.50 49.00 32.69
C PRO A 137 1.74 48.48 31.93
N THR A 138 2.14 49.26 30.92
CA THR A 138 3.54 49.59 30.54
C THR A 138 4.54 48.49 30.13
N GLU A 139 5.48 48.93 29.29
CA GLU A 139 6.65 48.18 28.84
C GLU A 139 7.45 47.56 30.00
N TYR A 140 7.91 46.32 29.82
CA TYR A 140 8.97 45.75 30.63
C TYR A 140 10.10 45.27 29.73
N VAL A 141 11.33 45.71 30.04
CA VAL A 141 12.52 45.36 29.27
C VAL A 141 12.79 43.85 29.39
N ALA A 142 13.02 43.20 28.25
CA ALA A 142 13.30 41.76 28.21
C ALA A 142 14.53 41.43 29.09
N PRO A 143 14.43 40.46 30.02
CA PRO A 143 15.60 39.97 30.74
C PRO A 143 16.57 39.33 29.76
N VAL A 144 17.86 39.68 29.86
CA VAL A 144 18.92 38.92 29.17
C VAL A 144 19.02 37.55 29.85
N THR A 145 18.34 36.56 29.27
CA THR A 145 18.45 35.16 29.69
C THR A 145 19.87 34.70 29.41
N GLN A 146 20.65 34.52 30.49
CA GLN A 146 22.02 34.06 30.41
C GLN A 146 22.09 32.70 29.73
N TYR A 147 23.06 32.52 28.84
CA TYR A 147 23.48 31.18 28.41
C TYR A 147 23.86 30.38 29.66
N ARG A 148 23.09 29.34 29.97
CA ARG A 148 23.57 28.27 30.86
C ARG A 148 24.73 27.58 30.16
N GLU A 149 25.79 27.30 30.91
CA GLU A 149 26.89 26.47 30.40
C GLU A 149 26.36 25.08 29.99
N PRO A 150 26.92 24.44 28.94
CA PRO A 150 26.45 23.14 28.50
C PRO A 150 26.53 22.09 29.62
N SER A 151 25.42 21.43 29.92
CA SER A 151 25.44 20.27 30.80
C SER A 151 26.30 19.18 30.18
N THR A 152 27.18 18.56 30.99
CA THR A 152 28.09 17.49 30.54
C THR A 152 27.37 16.14 30.35
N GLU A 153 26.13 16.17 29.85
CA GLU A 153 25.36 15.00 29.48
C GLU A 153 25.93 14.40 28.19
N SER A 154 26.07 13.07 28.13
CA SER A 154 26.35 12.41 26.86
C SER A 154 25.14 12.54 25.93
N PHE A 155 25.34 12.40 24.62
CA PHE A 155 24.22 12.40 23.69
C PHE A 155 23.18 11.33 24.07
N ASP A 156 23.65 10.12 24.39
CA ASP A 156 22.84 8.96 24.75
C ASP A 156 22.07 9.11 26.08
N ASP A 157 22.48 10.05 26.94
CA ASP A 157 21.76 10.42 28.17
C ASP A 157 20.71 11.53 27.95
N TYR A 158 20.80 12.30 26.86
CA TYR A 158 20.07 13.56 26.68
C TYR A 158 18.56 13.42 26.87
N CYS A 159 17.95 12.34 26.39
CA CYS A 159 16.50 12.15 26.50
C CYS A 159 16.04 11.44 27.79
N LYS A 160 16.93 10.91 28.64
CA LYS A 160 16.56 10.11 29.83
C LYS A 160 15.75 10.88 30.88
N PHE A 161 15.82 12.21 30.87
CA PHE A 161 15.10 13.11 31.77
C PHE A 161 14.28 14.21 31.05
N ARG A 162 14.11 14.09 29.73
CA ARG A 162 13.34 15.03 28.89
C ARG A 162 12.08 14.33 28.37
N SER A 163 10.97 15.07 28.25
CA SER A 163 9.72 14.52 27.74
C SER A 163 9.82 14.19 26.24
N ASP A 164 9.09 13.18 25.78
CA ASP A 164 9.00 12.86 24.35
C ASP A 164 8.47 14.06 23.55
N GLY A 165 9.07 14.32 22.39
CA GLY A 165 8.91 15.56 21.62
C GLY A 165 10.23 16.05 21.04
N THR A 166 10.20 17.17 20.30
CA THR A 166 11.43 17.82 19.80
C THR A 166 12.05 18.70 20.88
N HIS A 167 13.38 18.78 20.89
CA HIS A 167 14.18 19.65 21.75
C HIS A 167 15.30 20.28 20.92
N HIS A 168 15.87 21.40 21.39
CA HIS A 168 17.02 22.00 20.71
C HIS A 168 18.25 21.08 20.80
N ASP A 169 19.08 21.05 19.76
CA ASP A 169 20.42 20.48 19.87
C ASP A 169 21.33 21.52 20.57
N PRO A 170 21.94 21.21 21.72
CA PRO A 170 22.81 22.15 22.43
C PRO A 170 24.15 22.42 21.72
N TYR A 171 24.46 21.71 20.61
CA TYR A 171 25.73 21.79 19.89
C TYR A 171 25.62 22.29 18.43
N ASP A 172 24.43 22.46 17.85
CA ASP A 172 24.23 23.14 16.55
C ASP A 172 22.76 23.52 16.36
N CYS A 173 22.47 24.82 16.24
CA CYS A 173 21.11 25.34 16.13
C CYS A 173 20.36 24.89 14.86
N HIS A 174 21.07 24.42 13.82
CA HIS A 174 20.46 23.88 12.60
C HIS A 174 19.98 22.43 12.79
N ASN A 175 20.19 21.84 13.96
CA ASN A 175 19.69 20.53 14.34
C ASN A 175 18.74 20.63 15.54
N TYR A 176 17.97 19.56 15.74
CA TYR A 176 17.14 19.34 16.90
C TYR A 176 17.23 17.88 17.32
N ILE A 177 16.99 17.61 18.60
CA ILE A 177 16.98 16.26 19.15
C ILE A 177 15.54 15.90 19.46
N TYR A 178 14.97 15.00 18.67
CA TYR A 178 13.68 14.40 19.00
C TYR A 178 13.89 13.32 20.07
N CYS A 179 13.21 13.44 21.20
CA CYS A 179 13.14 12.41 22.23
C CYS A 179 11.93 11.50 21.99
N ALA A 180 12.14 10.18 22.04
CA ALA A 180 11.06 9.20 22.13
C ALA A 180 11.44 8.03 23.04
N ASN A 181 10.58 7.68 24.00
CA ASN A 181 10.83 6.70 25.06
C ASN A 181 12.17 6.92 25.81
N GLY A 182 12.58 8.19 25.97
CA GLY A 182 13.87 8.55 26.57
C GLY A 182 15.10 8.32 25.68
N VAL A 183 14.93 7.97 24.40
CA VAL A 183 15.99 7.78 23.40
C VAL A 183 16.14 9.04 22.53
N PRO A 184 17.37 9.52 22.26
CA PRO A 184 17.65 10.72 21.47
C PRO A 184 17.82 10.44 19.96
N TYR A 185 17.09 11.20 19.14
CA TYR A 185 17.17 11.16 17.68
C TYR A 185 17.54 12.53 17.14
N LYS A 186 18.81 12.72 16.78
CA LYS A 186 19.29 13.98 16.17
C LYS A 186 18.78 14.10 14.74
N GLN A 187 18.19 15.26 14.42
CA GLN A 187 17.55 15.60 13.16
C GLN A 187 18.04 16.96 12.68
N LYS A 188 18.10 17.19 11.37
CA LYS A 188 18.54 18.45 10.78
C LYS A 188 17.37 19.27 10.25
N CYS A 189 17.37 20.57 10.51
CA CYS A 189 16.39 21.50 9.99
C CYS A 189 16.50 21.66 8.46
N PRO A 190 15.38 21.73 7.73
CA PRO A 190 15.41 21.84 6.27
C PRO A 190 16.11 23.13 5.79
N GLY A 191 17.06 23.00 4.87
CA GLY A 191 17.74 24.14 4.23
C GLY A 191 18.65 24.90 5.20
N SER A 192 18.33 26.17 5.44
CA SER A 192 19.03 27.08 6.37
C SER A 192 18.13 27.57 7.51
N LEU A 193 17.09 26.80 7.83
CA LEU A 193 16.26 27.03 9.02
C LEU A 193 17.02 26.61 10.28
N VAL A 194 16.64 27.18 11.42
CA VAL A 194 17.16 26.84 12.75
C VAL A 194 16.03 26.34 13.64
N TYR A 195 16.32 25.56 14.66
CA TYR A 195 15.28 25.06 15.56
C TYR A 195 14.74 26.17 16.48
N ASN A 196 13.45 26.46 16.36
CA ASN A 196 12.71 27.38 17.21
C ASN A 196 12.02 26.58 18.33
N HIS A 197 12.51 26.79 19.56
CA HIS A 197 12.05 26.14 20.77
C HIS A 197 10.55 26.35 21.04
N ASP A 198 10.05 27.57 20.82
CA ASP A 198 8.68 27.94 21.21
C ASP A 198 7.62 27.41 20.21
N LEU A 199 8.06 26.96 19.04
CA LEU A 199 7.24 26.26 18.04
C LEU A 199 7.45 24.73 18.02
N GLY A 200 8.44 24.22 18.76
CA GLY A 200 8.83 22.81 18.71
C GLY A 200 9.33 22.35 17.32
N GLY A 201 9.87 23.25 16.51
CA GLY A 201 10.15 22.97 15.09
C GLY A 201 11.11 23.95 14.42
N CYS A 202 11.44 23.69 13.17
CA CYS A 202 12.41 24.48 12.40
C CYS A 202 11.77 25.71 11.75
N ASP A 203 12.40 26.86 11.91
CA ASP A 203 11.88 28.18 11.54
C ASP A 203 13.02 29.12 11.10
N PHE A 204 12.68 30.33 10.63
CA PHE A 204 13.65 31.33 10.19
C PHE A 204 14.25 32.09 11.39
N GLY A 205 15.55 31.87 11.65
CA GLY A 205 16.28 32.51 12.75
C GLY A 205 17.79 32.51 12.53
N SER A 206 18.55 33.05 13.49
CA SER A 206 20.01 33.26 13.38
C SER A 206 20.80 32.41 14.36
N CYS A 207 21.79 31.66 13.86
CA CYS A 207 22.61 30.79 14.70
C CYS A 207 23.66 31.55 15.56
N PRO A 208 23.78 31.27 16.87
CA PRO A 208 24.90 31.73 17.69
C PRO A 208 26.23 31.08 17.27
N GLN A 209 27.32 31.85 17.25
CA GLN A 209 28.57 31.43 16.57
C GLN A 209 29.49 30.46 17.35
N ASN A 210 29.17 30.07 18.58
CA ASN A 210 30.11 29.39 19.50
C ASN A 210 29.70 27.95 19.85
N ALA A 211 29.53 27.08 18.85
CA ALA A 211 29.09 25.69 19.04
C ALA A 211 30.03 24.66 18.35
N GLN A 212 31.32 24.64 18.71
CA GLN A 212 32.27 23.66 18.19
C GLN A 212 33.25 23.12 19.25
N GLY A 213 33.15 21.80 19.52
CA GLY A 213 34.30 20.96 19.86
C GLY A 213 34.44 20.43 21.29
N TYR A 214 34.29 19.12 21.47
CA TYR A 214 35.14 18.33 22.37
C TYR A 214 35.22 16.84 21.96
N VAL A 215 36.23 16.10 22.44
CA VAL A 215 36.45 14.67 22.16
C VAL A 215 36.83 13.91 23.44
N PRO A 216 36.03 12.93 23.92
CA PRO A 216 36.36 12.09 25.08
C PRO A 216 37.38 10.97 24.79
N LYS A 217 37.98 10.39 25.84
CA LYS A 217 38.97 9.29 25.76
C LYS A 217 38.41 7.96 26.28
N LYS A 218 38.97 6.84 25.80
CA LYS A 218 38.65 5.46 26.22
C LYS A 218 38.88 5.19 27.71
N ALA A 219 38.01 4.35 28.28
CA ALA A 219 38.30 3.41 29.38
C ALA A 219 38.11 1.96 28.88
N ARG A 220 38.42 0.94 29.69
CA ARG A 220 38.66 -0.44 29.20
C ARG A 220 38.25 -1.52 30.21
N GLU A 221 37.71 -2.64 29.72
CA GLU A 221 37.52 -3.96 30.39
C GLU A 221 36.49 -3.99 31.57
N GLU A 222 35.83 -5.12 31.94
CA GLU A 222 35.99 -6.54 31.56
C GLU A 222 34.72 -7.43 31.80
N ASN A 223 34.80 -8.71 31.38
CA ASN A 223 34.07 -9.91 31.86
C ASN A 223 32.67 -10.32 31.35
N ASN A 224 32.69 -11.10 30.25
CA ASN A 224 32.28 -12.53 30.18
C ASN A 224 30.94 -13.03 30.76
N HIS A 225 30.10 -13.59 29.88
CA HIS A 225 29.50 -14.93 30.05
C HIS A 225 29.33 -15.63 28.69
N VAL A 226 29.35 -16.97 28.66
CA VAL A 226 29.49 -17.78 27.41
C VAL A 226 28.29 -18.69 27.19
N VAL A 227 27.82 -18.77 25.93
CA VAL A 227 26.88 -19.77 25.39
C VAL A 227 27.45 -20.23 24.04
N PRO A 228 27.45 -21.54 23.69
CA PRO A 228 28.42 -22.09 22.74
C PRO A 228 28.08 -21.89 21.26
N THR A 229 29.10 -21.54 20.48
CA THR A 229 29.10 -21.49 19.01
C THR A 229 29.62 -22.79 18.40
N ASN A 230 28.90 -23.35 17.43
CA ASN A 230 29.39 -24.42 16.54
C ASN A 230 29.20 -23.99 15.07
N TYR A 231 30.04 -23.07 14.59
CA TYR A 231 30.14 -22.78 13.15
C TYR A 231 31.60 -22.58 12.73
N VAL A 232 31.88 -23.06 11.52
CA VAL A 232 33.19 -23.32 10.88
C VAL A 232 34.23 -22.21 11.08
N GLU A 233 35.42 -22.61 11.52
CA GLU A 233 36.58 -21.73 11.68
C GLU A 233 37.49 -21.79 10.43
N THR A 234 38.03 -20.63 10.03
CA THR A 234 39.10 -20.41 9.02
C THR A 234 38.75 -20.62 7.52
N THR A 235 39.32 -19.87 6.56
CA THR A 235 40.44 -18.90 6.61
C THR A 235 40.06 -17.53 6.00
N VAL A 236 40.10 -16.46 6.81
CA VAL A 236 40.18 -15.06 6.32
C VAL A 236 41.12 -14.24 7.24
N GLU A 237 42.17 -14.87 7.76
CA GLU A 237 43.23 -14.20 8.52
C GLU A 237 44.47 -14.00 7.65
N GLU A 238 44.50 -12.96 6.82
CA GLU A 238 45.77 -12.34 6.37
C GLU A 238 45.60 -10.96 5.69
N THR A 239 44.93 -9.99 6.35
CA THR A 239 45.32 -8.56 6.21
C THR A 239 44.72 -7.63 7.28
N TYR A 240 45.50 -6.61 7.65
CA TYR A 240 45.14 -5.36 8.33
C TYR A 240 44.46 -5.39 9.71
N GLN A 241 45.31 -5.35 10.75
CA GLN A 241 45.03 -4.58 11.96
C GLN A 241 45.19 -3.07 11.69
N ALA A 242 44.11 -2.32 11.45
CA ALA A 242 43.99 -0.89 11.82
C ALA A 242 42.64 -0.26 11.40
N THR A 243 41.81 0.13 12.39
CA THR A 243 41.02 1.39 12.49
C THR A 243 39.82 1.21 13.44
N HIS A 244 40.06 1.19 14.74
CA HIS A 244 39.02 1.59 15.70
C HIS A 244 38.80 3.11 15.62
N SER A 245 37.59 3.55 15.96
CA SER A 245 37.09 4.93 15.94
C SER A 245 37.14 5.63 14.57
N SER A 246 36.12 5.39 13.76
CA SER A 246 35.24 6.49 13.36
C SER A 246 33.95 6.42 14.21
N SER A 247 33.32 7.57 14.43
CA SER A 247 31.99 7.69 15.03
C SER A 247 31.07 8.44 14.06
N ASP A 248 31.30 8.21 12.77
CA ASP A 248 30.73 8.96 11.67
C ASP A 248 30.14 7.97 10.66
N ASN A 249 28.85 8.12 10.39
CA ASN A 249 28.12 7.19 9.53
C ASN A 249 28.64 7.23 8.08
N ASP A 250 29.24 8.35 7.64
CA ASP A 250 29.79 8.47 6.28
C ASP A 250 31.10 7.68 6.11
N ASP A 251 31.98 7.62 7.12
CA ASP A 251 33.18 6.76 7.08
C ASP A 251 32.80 5.28 7.21
N MET A 252 31.86 4.94 8.10
CA MET A 252 31.38 3.56 8.22
C MET A 252 30.68 3.09 6.94
N LYS A 253 29.88 3.97 6.31
CA LYS A 253 29.32 3.75 4.97
C LYS A 253 30.41 3.51 3.93
N SER A 254 31.44 4.36 3.87
CA SER A 254 32.54 4.21 2.91
C SER A 254 33.28 2.87 3.07
N LYS A 255 33.46 2.38 4.30
CA LYS A 255 34.07 1.06 4.58
C LYS A 255 33.16 -0.11 4.21
N ILE A 256 31.85 0.02 4.43
CA ILE A 256 30.88 -0.95 3.94
C ILE A 256 30.89 -1.00 2.41
N GLU A 257 30.90 0.14 1.73
CA GLU A 257 30.96 0.24 0.26
C GLU A 257 32.27 -0.35 -0.31
N GLU A 258 33.41 -0.20 0.38
CA GLU A 258 34.68 -0.85 0.03
C GLU A 258 34.62 -2.39 0.18
N MET A 259 34.02 -2.89 1.27
CA MET A 259 33.91 -4.33 1.54
C MET A 259 32.81 -5.03 0.72
N LEU A 260 31.77 -4.31 0.30
CA LEU A 260 30.54 -4.85 -0.28
C LEU A 260 30.80 -5.82 -1.45
N PRO A 261 31.70 -5.57 -2.43
CA PRO A 261 31.96 -6.52 -3.51
C PRO A 261 32.48 -7.88 -3.03
N SER A 262 33.30 -7.90 -1.97
CA SER A 262 33.83 -9.14 -1.39
C SER A 262 32.74 -9.90 -0.63
N VAL A 263 31.92 -9.19 0.14
CA VAL A 263 30.81 -9.77 0.91
C VAL A 263 29.72 -10.33 -0.03
N MET A 264 29.35 -9.59 -1.07
CA MET A 264 28.34 -10.02 -2.05
C MET A 264 28.76 -11.27 -2.82
N ASN A 265 30.05 -11.45 -3.13
CA ASN A 265 30.57 -12.68 -3.74
C ASN A 265 30.44 -13.88 -2.78
N LYS A 266 30.83 -13.73 -1.51
CA LYS A 266 30.66 -14.79 -0.49
C LYS A 266 29.19 -15.14 -0.23
N ALA A 267 28.30 -14.15 -0.25
CA ALA A 267 26.87 -14.35 -0.14
C ALA A 267 26.27 -15.09 -1.36
N MET A 268 26.86 -14.93 -2.55
CA MET A 268 26.52 -15.69 -3.76
C MET A 268 26.97 -17.15 -3.66
N GLU A 269 28.20 -17.40 -3.18
CA GLU A 269 28.72 -18.76 -2.93
C GLU A 269 27.85 -19.50 -1.90
N SER A 270 27.50 -18.82 -0.81
CA SER A 270 26.62 -19.35 0.25
C SER A 270 25.19 -19.67 -0.24
N LEU A 271 24.65 -18.93 -1.21
CA LEU A 271 23.36 -19.27 -1.85
C LEU A 271 23.43 -20.61 -2.59
N ILE A 272 24.53 -20.89 -3.31
CA ILE A 272 24.70 -22.14 -4.05
C ILE A 272 24.74 -23.33 -3.09
N THR A 273 25.53 -23.24 -2.01
CA THR A 273 25.57 -24.28 -0.97
C THR A 273 24.20 -24.52 -0.34
N LYS A 274 23.50 -23.45 0.09
CA LYS A 274 22.15 -23.55 0.65
C LYS A 274 21.17 -24.25 -0.30
N MET A 275 21.21 -23.91 -1.60
CA MET A 275 20.32 -24.49 -2.59
C MET A 275 20.51 -26.01 -2.75
N ASP A 276 21.74 -26.53 -2.65
CA ASP A 276 22.00 -27.97 -2.70
C ASP A 276 21.72 -28.69 -1.37
N ASP A 277 21.95 -28.03 -0.22
CA ASP A 277 21.59 -28.55 1.10
C ASP A 277 20.06 -28.70 1.26
N GLU A 278 19.29 -27.63 0.99
CA GLU A 278 17.81 -27.65 1.09
C GLU A 278 17.17 -28.66 0.12
N LYS A 279 17.73 -28.78 -1.09
CA LYS A 279 17.36 -29.77 -2.11
C LYS A 279 17.71 -31.20 -1.71
N THR A 280 18.73 -31.39 -0.87
CA THR A 280 19.08 -32.71 -0.30
C THR A 280 18.12 -33.07 0.84
N ALA A 281 17.86 -32.13 1.76
CA ALA A 281 16.89 -32.31 2.84
C ALA A 281 15.49 -32.65 2.29
N SER A 282 14.96 -31.83 1.38
CA SER A 282 13.63 -32.01 0.76
C SER A 282 13.47 -33.31 -0.04
N ARG A 283 14.57 -33.96 -0.47
CA ARG A 283 14.55 -35.28 -1.13
C ARG A 283 14.59 -36.46 -0.15
N SER A 284 14.91 -36.21 1.12
CA SER A 284 15.09 -37.25 2.15
C SER A 284 13.87 -37.46 3.05
N VAL A 285 12.96 -36.48 3.10
CA VAL A 285 11.70 -36.49 3.87
C VAL A 285 10.63 -37.31 3.12
N GLY A 286 9.81 -38.07 3.86
CA GLY A 286 9.01 -39.17 3.31
C GLY A 286 7.57 -39.23 3.84
N ASN A 287 6.64 -38.69 3.04
CA ASN A 287 5.17 -38.73 3.22
C ASN A 287 4.58 -37.66 4.16
N SER A 288 4.82 -36.39 3.81
CA SER A 288 4.25 -35.14 4.33
C SER A 288 2.87 -35.14 5.01
N ASN A 289 2.80 -34.28 6.02
CA ASN A 289 1.64 -33.63 6.64
C ASN A 289 0.67 -32.96 5.63
N ARG A 290 -0.29 -33.74 5.10
CA ARG A 290 -1.15 -33.38 3.94
C ARG A 290 -1.90 -32.03 4.02
N PRO A 291 -2.42 -31.56 5.16
CA PRO A 291 -3.12 -30.27 5.24
C PRO A 291 -2.22 -29.07 4.96
N PHE A 292 -0.91 -29.16 5.25
CA PHE A 292 0.00 -28.04 5.00
C PHE A 292 0.42 -27.95 3.53
N LYS A 293 0.63 -29.07 2.82
CA LYS A 293 0.82 -29.05 1.35
C LYS A 293 -0.33 -28.39 0.61
N LYS A 294 -1.56 -28.54 1.10
CA LYS A 294 -2.73 -27.80 0.60
C LYS A 294 -2.57 -26.28 0.79
N VAL A 295 -2.08 -25.79 1.93
CA VAL A 295 -1.74 -24.36 2.14
C VAL A 295 -0.65 -23.89 1.18
N GLN A 296 0.40 -24.68 0.98
CA GLN A 296 1.53 -24.35 0.10
C GLN A 296 1.16 -24.22 -1.39
N ARG A 297 -0.02 -24.67 -1.81
CA ARG A 297 -0.54 -24.49 -3.17
C ARG A 297 -1.20 -23.13 -3.40
N PHE A 298 -1.96 -22.60 -2.43
CA PHE A 298 -2.45 -21.20 -2.52
C PHE A 298 -1.32 -20.20 -2.57
N LEU A 299 -0.20 -20.52 -1.94
CA LEU A 299 0.96 -19.67 -1.79
C LEU A 299 2.09 -20.12 -2.75
N VAL A 300 1.74 -20.59 -3.96
CA VAL A 300 2.72 -20.93 -5.01
C VAL A 300 3.48 -19.69 -5.47
N ALA A 301 4.81 -19.78 -5.45
CA ALA A 301 5.68 -18.79 -6.06
C ALA A 301 5.66 -18.95 -7.58
N ARG A 302 5.15 -17.94 -8.29
CA ARG A 302 5.26 -17.84 -9.75
C ARG A 302 6.74 -17.64 -10.15
N PRO A 303 7.19 -18.03 -11.35
CA PRO A 303 8.62 -18.07 -11.71
C PRO A 303 9.41 -16.77 -11.43
N MET A 304 8.84 -15.59 -11.73
CA MET A 304 9.52 -14.31 -11.48
C MET A 304 9.90 -14.10 -10.01
N ALA A 305 9.04 -14.49 -9.07
CA ALA A 305 9.30 -14.30 -7.65
C ALA A 305 10.46 -15.17 -7.13
N LYS A 306 10.69 -16.34 -7.74
CA LYS A 306 11.82 -17.21 -7.42
C LYS A 306 13.15 -16.54 -7.82
N LYS A 307 13.21 -15.96 -9.02
CA LYS A 307 14.39 -15.23 -9.52
C LYS A 307 14.71 -14.00 -8.66
N LEU A 308 13.68 -13.29 -8.23
CA LEU A 308 13.81 -12.20 -7.26
C LEU A 308 14.31 -12.70 -5.89
N SER A 309 13.81 -13.84 -5.41
CA SER A 309 14.23 -14.42 -4.13
C SER A 309 15.71 -14.77 -4.08
N GLN A 310 16.30 -15.25 -5.17
CA GLN A 310 17.74 -15.50 -5.25
C GLN A 310 18.54 -14.20 -5.06
N CYS A 311 18.11 -13.11 -5.71
CA CYS A 311 18.70 -11.77 -5.52
C CYS A 311 18.54 -11.28 -4.07
N ALA A 312 17.35 -11.46 -3.49
CA ALA A 312 17.05 -11.07 -2.12
C ALA A 312 17.87 -11.84 -1.09
N HIS A 313 18.10 -13.14 -1.31
CA HIS A 313 18.88 -13.98 -0.43
C HIS A 313 20.34 -13.51 -0.30
N VAL A 314 20.97 -13.17 -1.43
CA VAL A 314 22.33 -12.60 -1.46
C VAL A 314 22.38 -11.28 -0.69
N LEU A 315 21.39 -10.40 -0.88
CA LEU A 315 21.30 -9.13 -0.15
C LEU A 315 21.09 -9.33 1.36
N CYS A 316 20.19 -10.23 1.79
CA CYS A 316 19.95 -10.52 3.21
C CYS A 316 21.21 -11.08 3.88
N ASN A 317 21.84 -12.09 3.26
CA ASN A 317 23.05 -12.73 3.78
C ASN A 317 24.23 -11.74 3.85
N ALA A 318 24.43 -10.92 2.82
CA ALA A 318 25.42 -9.84 2.84
C ALA A 318 25.12 -8.82 3.95
N SER A 319 23.84 -8.51 4.20
CA SER A 319 23.43 -7.62 5.29
C SER A 319 23.78 -8.21 6.67
N THR A 320 23.51 -9.50 6.89
CA THR A 320 23.92 -10.20 8.14
C THR A 320 25.43 -10.19 8.33
N VAL A 321 26.22 -10.49 7.30
CA VAL A 321 27.69 -10.47 7.38
C VAL A 321 28.22 -9.06 7.71
N LEU A 322 27.61 -8.00 7.15
CA LEU A 322 28.00 -6.61 7.44
C LEU A 322 27.56 -6.17 8.85
N MET A 323 26.36 -6.55 9.29
CA MET A 323 25.89 -6.37 10.67
C MET A 323 26.87 -6.97 11.67
N ASP A 324 27.26 -8.23 11.45
CA ASP A 324 28.15 -8.96 12.35
C ASP A 324 29.60 -8.49 12.28
N TYR A 325 30.08 -7.99 11.14
CA TYR A 325 31.44 -7.44 11.03
C TYR A 325 31.55 -6.08 11.72
N PHE A 326 30.63 -5.15 11.42
CA PHE A 326 30.67 -3.78 11.96
C PHE A 326 30.00 -3.63 13.34
N LYS A 327 29.34 -4.67 13.85
CA LYS A 327 28.56 -4.68 15.11
C LYS A 327 27.49 -3.59 15.16
N LEU A 328 26.78 -3.43 14.05
CA LEU A 328 25.68 -2.47 13.92
C LEU A 328 24.47 -2.91 14.74
N ASP A 329 23.78 -1.95 15.37
CA ASP A 329 22.41 -2.15 15.85
C ASP A 329 21.39 -2.01 14.70
N LYS A 330 20.15 -2.45 14.94
CA LYS A 330 19.07 -2.42 13.94
C LYS A 330 18.84 -1.03 13.32
N VAL A 331 18.90 0.04 14.11
CA VAL A 331 18.57 1.41 13.68
C VAL A 331 19.71 1.98 12.86
N THR A 332 20.96 1.85 13.34
CA THR A 332 22.15 2.26 12.58
C THR A 332 22.24 1.53 11.24
N ALA A 333 21.97 0.23 11.22
CA ALA A 333 21.94 -0.56 10.00
C ALA A 333 20.84 -0.13 9.03
N LEU A 334 19.58 0.01 9.49
CA LEU A 334 18.47 0.46 8.65
C LEU A 334 18.76 1.82 8.00
N ASN A 335 19.38 2.75 8.74
CA ASN A 335 19.80 4.04 8.22
C ASN A 335 20.86 3.88 7.12
N ILE A 336 22.02 3.27 7.45
CA ILE A 336 23.18 3.18 6.56
C ILE A 336 22.87 2.34 5.30
N PHE A 337 22.30 1.15 5.49
CA PHE A 337 22.02 0.21 4.39
C PHE A 337 21.00 0.76 3.38
N SER A 338 20.10 1.65 3.80
CA SER A 338 19.08 2.24 2.92
C SER A 338 19.67 3.09 1.77
N ASP A 339 20.90 3.59 1.91
CA ASP A 339 21.55 4.48 0.94
C ASP A 339 22.85 3.89 0.33
N ILE A 340 23.12 2.60 0.55
CA ILE A 340 24.25 1.86 -0.06
C ILE A 340 23.76 1.10 -1.29
N HIS A 341 24.13 1.59 -2.48
CA HIS A 341 23.77 0.90 -3.72
C HIS A 341 24.45 -0.47 -3.79
N SER A 342 23.67 -1.53 -3.95
CA SER A 342 24.14 -2.92 -3.84
C SER A 342 24.07 -3.64 -5.20
N PRO A 343 25.09 -3.45 -6.08
CA PRO A 343 25.16 -4.17 -7.35
C PRO A 343 25.35 -5.66 -7.08
N ILE A 344 24.34 -6.46 -7.40
CA ILE A 344 24.42 -7.92 -7.25
C ILE A 344 25.39 -8.48 -8.29
N PRO A 345 26.37 -9.33 -7.91
CA PRO A 345 27.28 -9.96 -8.85
C PRO A 345 26.54 -10.75 -9.93
N ALA A 346 26.99 -10.62 -11.18
CA ALA A 346 26.48 -11.44 -12.27
C ALA A 346 26.90 -12.91 -12.08
N SER A 347 25.93 -13.83 -12.12
CA SER A 347 26.15 -15.26 -11.87
C SER A 347 25.43 -16.10 -12.94
N SER A 348 26.09 -17.16 -13.40
CA SER A 348 25.54 -18.16 -14.33
C SER A 348 24.43 -19.03 -13.74
N HIS A 349 24.13 -18.89 -12.44
CA HIS A 349 22.96 -19.48 -11.79
C HIS A 349 21.79 -18.49 -11.67
N LEU A 350 21.99 -17.20 -12.00
CA LEU A 350 20.97 -16.16 -12.06
C LEU A 350 20.59 -15.76 -13.50
N LEU A 351 21.46 -16.09 -14.47
CA LEU A 351 21.35 -15.77 -15.90
C LEU A 351 21.72 -17.03 -16.70
N LYS A 352 20.93 -17.43 -17.71
CA LYS A 352 21.24 -18.62 -18.52
C LYS A 352 22.34 -18.26 -19.54
N PRO A 353 23.31 -19.15 -19.85
CA PRO A 353 24.42 -18.82 -20.75
C PRO A 353 24.02 -18.37 -22.17
N ASP A 354 22.84 -18.76 -22.64
CA ASP A 354 22.28 -18.37 -23.94
C ASP A 354 21.55 -17.02 -23.93
N ASP A 355 21.43 -16.35 -22.77
CA ASP A 355 20.84 -15.00 -22.63
C ASP A 355 21.81 -13.93 -23.20
N ALA A 356 22.01 -13.93 -24.52
CA ALA A 356 22.96 -13.10 -25.25
C ALA A 356 22.55 -11.61 -25.36
N TYR A 357 22.53 -10.94 -24.20
CA TYR A 357 22.45 -9.48 -23.95
C TYR A 357 21.60 -8.61 -24.91
N PRO A 358 20.25 -8.68 -24.82
CA PRO A 358 19.34 -7.68 -25.36
C PRO A 358 18.60 -6.95 -24.21
N ASP A 359 19.16 -5.81 -23.78
CA ASP A 359 18.76 -5.04 -22.57
C ASP A 359 18.93 -5.81 -21.22
N PRO A 360 19.03 -5.09 -20.07
CA PRO A 360 18.97 -5.73 -18.76
C PRO A 360 17.58 -6.32 -18.51
N ASP A 361 17.52 -7.55 -17.98
CA ASP A 361 16.27 -8.25 -17.66
C ASP A 361 15.31 -7.34 -16.87
N PRO A 362 14.07 -7.12 -17.34
CA PRO A 362 13.10 -6.24 -16.67
C PRO A 362 12.64 -6.70 -15.26
N ASN A 363 13.30 -7.71 -14.67
CA ASN A 363 12.88 -8.45 -13.48
C ASN A 363 14.04 -8.84 -12.51
N THR A 364 15.26 -8.32 -12.69
CA THR A 364 16.40 -8.51 -11.76
C THR A 364 16.83 -7.20 -11.08
N CYS A 365 17.74 -7.27 -10.11
CA CYS A 365 18.40 -6.09 -9.55
C CYS A 365 19.61 -5.65 -10.41
N PRO A 366 19.86 -4.34 -10.59
CA PRO A 366 19.03 -3.22 -10.12
C PRO A 366 17.72 -3.11 -10.91
N TRP A 367 16.63 -2.74 -10.23
CA TRP A 367 15.31 -2.65 -10.88
C TRP A 367 15.34 -1.77 -12.15
N PRO A 368 14.60 -2.15 -13.21
CA PRO A 368 14.83 -1.60 -14.54
C PRO A 368 14.16 -0.25 -14.73
N ARG A 369 14.70 0.53 -15.68
CA ARG A 369 14.10 1.80 -16.11
C ARG A 369 12.99 1.53 -17.12
N TYR A 370 11.76 1.48 -16.64
CA TYR A 370 10.57 1.43 -17.48
C TYR A 370 10.37 2.74 -18.25
N ASP A 371 10.45 2.70 -19.57
CA ASP A 371 9.91 3.77 -20.41
C ASP A 371 8.38 3.67 -20.46
N CYS A 372 7.71 4.57 -19.75
CA CYS A 372 6.25 4.69 -19.75
C CYS A 372 5.70 5.44 -20.98
N GLY A 373 6.55 5.73 -21.98
CA GLY A 373 6.18 6.30 -23.26
C GLY A 373 5.67 7.73 -23.12
N THR A 374 4.36 7.90 -23.24
CA THR A 374 3.74 9.25 -23.32
C THR A 374 2.86 9.62 -22.14
N GLY A 375 2.48 8.67 -21.27
CA GLY A 375 1.44 8.89 -20.26
C GLY A 375 0.02 9.01 -20.84
N LEU A 376 -0.18 8.71 -22.13
CA LEU A 376 -1.44 8.87 -22.89
C LEU A 376 -2.16 7.53 -23.16
N GLU A 377 -1.75 6.49 -22.44
CA GLU A 377 -2.21 5.12 -22.56
C GLU A 377 -3.63 4.99 -21.97
N LEU A 378 -4.56 4.37 -22.71
CA LEU A 378 -5.99 4.34 -22.33
C LEU A 378 -6.35 3.27 -21.29
N TYR A 379 -5.49 2.27 -21.16
CA TYR A 379 -5.74 1.06 -20.39
C TYR A 379 -4.53 0.77 -19.50
N ARG A 380 -4.78 0.11 -18.38
CA ARG A 380 -3.75 -0.41 -17.50
C ARG A 380 -2.94 -1.49 -18.23
N SER A 381 -1.64 -1.55 -17.95
CA SER A 381 -0.85 -2.77 -18.17
C SER A 381 -1.45 -3.96 -17.40
N TYR A 382 -1.06 -5.19 -17.73
CA TYR A 382 -1.47 -6.36 -16.94
C TYR A 382 -0.70 -6.47 -15.62
N THR A 383 0.52 -5.94 -15.57
CA THR A 383 1.38 -5.96 -14.38
C THR A 383 1.18 -4.77 -13.44
N GLY A 384 0.28 -3.82 -13.74
CA GLY A 384 0.14 -2.55 -13.00
C GLY A 384 1.28 -1.54 -13.24
N ALA A 385 2.36 -1.92 -13.94
CA ALA A 385 3.48 -1.04 -14.28
C ALA A 385 3.03 0.22 -15.04
N CYS A 386 3.75 1.33 -14.84
CA CYS A 386 3.48 2.63 -15.48
C CYS A 386 2.09 3.24 -15.18
N ASN A 387 1.42 2.80 -14.11
CA ASN A 387 0.30 3.54 -13.54
C ASN A 387 0.79 4.92 -13.06
N ASN A 388 1.78 4.96 -12.17
CA ASN A 388 2.56 6.16 -11.88
C ASN A 388 3.69 6.32 -12.92
N ILE A 389 3.70 7.43 -13.65
CA ILE A 389 4.68 7.70 -14.72
C ILE A 389 6.06 8.15 -14.22
N TYR A 390 6.15 8.58 -12.96
CA TYR A 390 7.43 8.99 -12.32
C TYR A 390 8.03 7.86 -11.49
N ASN A 391 7.20 6.95 -10.98
CA ASN A 391 7.60 5.79 -10.20
C ASN A 391 6.96 4.51 -10.78
N PRO A 392 7.45 3.98 -11.91
CA PRO A 392 6.74 2.95 -12.69
C PRO A 392 6.48 1.61 -11.99
N LEU A 393 7.20 1.35 -10.89
CA LEU A 393 7.10 0.15 -10.07
C LEU A 393 6.00 0.23 -8.99
N TRP A 394 5.49 1.43 -8.67
CA TRP A 394 4.47 1.57 -7.63
C TRP A 394 3.19 0.84 -8.03
N GLY A 395 2.71 -0.03 -7.12
CA GLY A 395 1.59 -0.94 -7.34
C GLY A 395 1.78 -2.03 -8.40
N ARG A 396 2.97 -2.20 -8.97
CA ARG A 396 3.28 -3.27 -9.95
C ARG A 396 3.28 -4.64 -9.26
N SER A 397 2.80 -5.67 -9.96
CA SER A 397 3.01 -7.07 -9.57
C SER A 397 4.51 -7.39 -9.44
N PHE A 398 4.84 -8.39 -8.62
CA PHE A 398 6.20 -8.82 -8.32
C PHE A 398 7.11 -7.70 -7.77
N THR A 399 6.58 -6.93 -6.82
CA THR A 399 7.33 -5.92 -6.06
C THR A 399 7.25 -6.21 -4.55
N PRO A 400 8.18 -5.71 -3.73
CA PRO A 400 8.05 -5.77 -2.27
C PRO A 400 6.78 -5.06 -1.80
N LEU A 401 6.12 -5.64 -0.80
CA LEU A 401 5.07 -4.97 -0.04
C LEU A 401 5.61 -3.67 0.55
N LYS A 402 4.83 -2.59 0.46
CA LYS A 402 5.13 -1.30 1.10
C LYS A 402 5.07 -1.48 2.63
N ARG A 403 5.67 -0.58 3.41
CA ARG A 403 5.49 -0.54 4.87
C ARG A 403 5.21 0.89 5.32
N TYR A 404 4.32 1.07 6.29
CA TYR A 404 4.20 2.33 7.04
C TYR A 404 5.18 2.42 8.22
N ILE A 405 5.62 1.29 8.78
CA ILE A 405 6.59 1.21 9.88
C ILE A 405 7.70 0.22 9.49
N ALA A 406 8.96 0.51 9.83
CA ALA A 406 10.09 -0.38 9.59
C ALA A 406 9.88 -1.78 10.24
N PRO A 407 10.44 -2.86 9.66
CA PRO A 407 10.27 -4.21 10.20
C PRO A 407 10.99 -4.40 11.54
N ASP A 408 10.38 -5.17 12.44
CA ASP A 408 10.97 -5.60 13.71
C ASP A 408 11.36 -7.08 13.65
N TYR A 409 12.48 -7.36 12.98
CA TYR A 409 13.21 -8.62 13.10
C TYR A 409 14.18 -8.56 14.29
N ALA A 410 14.41 -9.68 14.98
CA ALA A 410 15.19 -9.73 16.22
C ALA A 410 16.67 -9.34 16.05
N ASP A 411 17.25 -9.72 14.92
CA ASP A 411 18.58 -9.32 14.40
C ASP A 411 18.52 -8.00 13.60
N GLY A 412 17.33 -7.49 13.28
CA GLY A 412 17.14 -6.37 12.36
C GLY A 412 17.16 -6.74 10.87
N ILE A 413 17.46 -8.00 10.52
CA ILE A 413 17.52 -8.49 9.13
C ILE A 413 16.38 -9.46 8.82
N GLU A 414 16.27 -10.59 9.53
CA GLU A 414 15.27 -11.60 9.20
C GLU A 414 14.85 -12.58 10.33
N LEU A 415 15.49 -12.59 11.49
CA LEU A 415 15.10 -13.49 12.59
C LEU A 415 13.78 -13.05 13.23
N LEU A 416 12.90 -14.01 13.57
CA LEU A 416 11.56 -13.73 14.12
C LEU A 416 11.62 -12.84 15.38
N ARG A 417 10.70 -11.86 15.45
CA ARG A 417 10.54 -10.92 16.57
C ARG A 417 10.60 -11.61 17.95
N GLN A 418 11.44 -11.07 18.84
CA GLN A 418 11.54 -11.51 20.24
C GLN A 418 10.57 -10.74 21.15
N ALA A 419 10.32 -11.27 22.35
CA ALA A 419 9.59 -10.57 23.40
C ALA A 419 10.42 -9.41 23.98
N LYS A 420 9.75 -8.38 24.55
CA LYS A 420 10.39 -7.17 25.09
C LYS A 420 11.51 -7.44 26.10
N HIS A 421 11.34 -8.48 26.91
CA HIS A 421 12.30 -8.89 27.95
C HIS A 421 13.31 -9.95 27.44
N GLY A 422 13.44 -10.10 26.12
CA GLY A 422 14.28 -11.10 25.47
C GLY A 422 13.62 -12.48 25.33
N GLY A 423 14.12 -13.27 24.38
CA GLY A 423 13.65 -14.62 24.09
C GLY A 423 12.33 -14.67 23.30
N SER A 424 11.78 -15.87 23.15
CA SER A 424 10.65 -16.11 22.25
C SER A 424 9.32 -15.52 22.74
N LEU A 425 8.55 -14.98 21.79
CA LEU A 425 7.12 -14.70 21.93
C LEU A 425 6.32 -15.99 22.23
N PRO A 426 5.12 -15.91 22.85
CA PRO A 426 4.26 -17.08 23.07
C PRO A 426 3.88 -17.77 21.76
N SER A 427 3.64 -19.08 21.78
CA SER A 427 3.23 -19.84 20.59
C SER A 427 1.99 -19.21 19.93
N ALA A 428 2.02 -19.08 18.60
CA ALA A 428 0.86 -18.63 17.83
C ALA A 428 -0.38 -19.52 18.07
N ARG A 429 -0.19 -20.83 18.36
CA ARG A 429 -1.27 -21.75 18.71
C ARG A 429 -1.77 -21.59 20.16
N LEU A 430 -0.92 -21.16 21.08
CA LEU A 430 -1.36 -20.75 22.43
C LEU A 430 -2.21 -19.46 22.35
N VAL A 431 -1.78 -18.48 21.55
CA VAL A 431 -2.57 -17.27 21.29
C VAL A 431 -3.91 -17.63 20.62
N SER A 432 -3.89 -18.46 19.57
CA SER A 432 -5.11 -18.94 18.90
C SER A 432 -6.09 -19.60 19.88
N SER A 433 -5.66 -20.64 20.60
CA SER A 433 -6.54 -21.42 21.49
C SER A 433 -7.06 -20.68 22.73
N VAL A 434 -6.55 -19.48 23.03
CA VAL A 434 -7.00 -18.64 24.17
C VAL A 434 -7.72 -17.36 23.73
N ILE A 435 -7.27 -16.71 22.65
CA ILE A 435 -7.83 -15.44 22.13
C ILE A 435 -8.85 -15.68 21.02
N HIS A 436 -8.61 -16.66 20.14
CA HIS A 436 -9.41 -16.96 18.96
C HIS A 436 -10.29 -18.21 19.18
N GLU A 437 -11.06 -18.18 20.26
CA GLU A 437 -12.04 -19.22 20.61
C GLU A 437 -13.16 -19.32 19.56
N ASP A 438 -13.86 -20.46 19.54
CA ASP A 438 -15.03 -20.73 18.71
C ASP A 438 -16.30 -20.61 19.57
N GLY A 439 -17.23 -19.71 19.21
CA GLY A 439 -18.40 -19.42 20.04
C GLY A 439 -19.29 -18.23 19.64
N GLN A 440 -19.34 -17.81 18.37
CA GLN A 440 -20.05 -16.59 17.95
C GLN A 440 -21.57 -16.73 17.75
N PRO A 441 -22.36 -15.70 18.10
CA PRO A 441 -23.64 -15.42 17.44
C PRO A 441 -23.45 -14.93 16.00
N ALA A 442 -24.50 -15.04 15.19
CA ALA A 442 -24.52 -14.45 13.85
C ALA A 442 -24.69 -12.92 13.92
N ASP A 443 -24.11 -12.18 12.96
CA ASP A 443 -24.44 -10.78 12.75
C ASP A 443 -25.86 -10.67 12.17
N HIS A 444 -26.75 -9.90 12.79
CA HIS A 444 -28.15 -9.76 12.36
C HIS A 444 -28.43 -8.57 11.44
N ILE A 445 -27.38 -7.84 11.03
CA ILE A 445 -27.40 -6.69 10.13
C ILE A 445 -26.75 -7.05 8.79
N HIS A 446 -25.68 -7.86 8.81
CA HIS A 446 -24.83 -8.15 7.66
C HIS A 446 -24.90 -9.60 7.16
N THR A 447 -24.75 -9.77 5.85
CA THR A 447 -24.77 -11.07 5.18
C THR A 447 -23.35 -11.60 4.94
N LEU A 448 -23.25 -12.89 4.64
CA LEU A 448 -21.98 -13.56 4.31
C LEU A 448 -21.28 -12.98 3.06
N MET A 449 -22.00 -12.22 2.23
CA MET A 449 -21.44 -11.43 1.13
C MET A 449 -20.43 -10.36 1.58
N VAL A 450 -20.50 -9.84 2.81
CA VAL A 450 -19.48 -8.90 3.34
C VAL A 450 -18.13 -9.59 3.47
N MET A 451 -18.12 -10.80 4.05
CA MET A 451 -16.94 -11.66 4.13
C MET A 451 -16.45 -12.04 2.74
N GLN A 452 -17.35 -12.54 1.88
CA GLN A 452 -16.99 -13.06 0.57
C GLN A 452 -16.45 -11.97 -0.39
N TRP A 453 -17.03 -10.76 -0.37
CA TRP A 453 -16.49 -9.64 -1.12
C TRP A 453 -15.13 -9.20 -0.57
N GLY A 454 -14.93 -9.26 0.75
CA GLY A 454 -13.64 -8.98 1.38
C GLY A 454 -12.54 -9.92 0.88
N GLN A 455 -12.79 -11.23 0.87
CA GLN A 455 -11.86 -12.24 0.31
C GLN A 455 -11.60 -12.00 -1.18
N PHE A 456 -12.66 -11.85 -1.98
CA PHE A 456 -12.55 -11.65 -3.43
C PHE A 456 -11.79 -10.35 -3.78
N LEU A 457 -11.90 -9.31 -2.94
CA LEU A 457 -11.18 -8.05 -3.05
C LEU A 457 -9.72 -8.15 -2.59
N ASP A 458 -9.40 -8.86 -1.50
CA ASP A 458 -8.00 -9.13 -1.13
C ASP A 458 -7.28 -9.89 -2.26
N HIS A 459 -7.99 -10.80 -2.93
CA HIS A 459 -7.45 -11.55 -4.06
C HIS A 459 -7.21 -10.69 -5.32
N ASP A 460 -7.62 -9.41 -5.32
CA ASP A 460 -7.27 -8.39 -6.33
C ASP A 460 -6.17 -7.42 -5.84
N LEU A 461 -5.68 -7.58 -4.61
CA LEU A 461 -4.81 -6.62 -3.92
C LEU A 461 -3.50 -7.23 -3.40
N SER A 462 -3.55 -8.43 -2.82
CA SER A 462 -2.39 -9.08 -2.21
C SER A 462 -2.27 -10.58 -2.53
N HIS A 463 -1.07 -11.01 -2.91
CA HIS A 463 -0.69 -12.42 -3.03
C HIS A 463 0.79 -12.60 -2.68
N THR A 464 1.07 -13.12 -1.48
CA THR A 464 2.44 -13.42 -1.03
C THR A 464 2.65 -14.93 -1.02
N ALA A 465 3.59 -15.41 -1.82
CA ALA A 465 3.92 -16.84 -1.86
C ALA A 465 4.73 -17.31 -0.66
N VAL A 466 4.78 -18.63 -0.51
CA VAL A 466 5.70 -19.41 0.33
C VAL A 466 6.96 -19.74 -0.47
N ALA A 467 8.10 -19.81 0.20
CA ALA A 467 9.38 -20.19 -0.39
C ALA A 467 9.34 -21.60 -1.03
N LYS A 468 10.07 -21.78 -2.14
CA LYS A 468 10.20 -23.04 -2.90
C LYS A 468 11.67 -23.29 -3.27
N ILE A 469 12.08 -24.55 -3.39
CA ILE A 469 13.44 -24.96 -3.79
C ILE A 469 13.44 -25.36 -5.27
N SER A 470 14.50 -25.08 -6.03
CA SER A 470 14.66 -25.54 -7.43
C SER A 470 15.03 -27.02 -7.50
N LYS A 471 14.47 -27.77 -8.47
CA LYS A 471 14.75 -29.21 -8.61
C LYS A 471 16.16 -29.54 -9.08
N ASP A 472 16.68 -28.69 -9.97
CA ASP A 472 17.89 -28.88 -10.77
C ASP A 472 18.78 -27.63 -10.84
N GLY A 473 18.27 -26.47 -10.41
CA GLY A 473 18.88 -25.14 -10.59
C GLY A 473 18.09 -24.22 -11.52
N SER A 474 17.08 -24.73 -12.24
CA SER A 474 16.19 -23.94 -13.09
C SER A 474 15.21 -23.09 -12.26
N VAL A 475 14.76 -21.97 -12.85
CA VAL A 475 13.65 -21.14 -12.33
C VAL A 475 12.29 -21.81 -12.63
N ASP A 476 12.30 -22.66 -13.65
CA ASP A 476 11.14 -23.26 -14.29
C ASP A 476 10.60 -24.47 -13.48
N GLU A 477 11.47 -25.30 -12.89
CA GLU A 477 11.09 -26.43 -12.06
C GLU A 477 11.42 -26.26 -10.56
N THR A 478 10.40 -26.37 -9.70
CA THR A 478 10.55 -26.31 -8.23
C THR A 478 9.88 -27.47 -7.49
N MET A 479 10.31 -27.69 -6.25
CA MET A 479 9.67 -28.55 -5.25
C MET A 479 9.14 -27.71 -4.06
N ASP A 480 8.21 -28.28 -3.30
CA ASP A 480 7.74 -27.72 -2.03
C ASP A 480 8.82 -27.91 -0.94
N ILE A 481 8.90 -26.99 0.01
CA ILE A 481 9.73 -27.17 1.22
C ILE A 481 8.92 -27.99 2.23
N GLU A 482 9.46 -29.12 2.68
CA GLU A 482 8.83 -29.99 3.68
C GLU A 482 9.64 -29.95 4.98
N CYS A 483 9.03 -29.54 6.10
CA CYS A 483 9.74 -29.34 7.36
C CYS A 483 9.88 -30.64 8.19
N GLY A 484 10.38 -31.71 7.55
CA GLY A 484 10.44 -33.05 8.12
C GLY A 484 9.07 -33.75 8.22
N ASP A 485 9.08 -35.05 8.52
CA ASP A 485 7.87 -35.88 8.49
C ASP A 485 6.79 -35.45 9.50
N ASP A 486 7.18 -34.88 10.65
CA ASP A 486 6.24 -34.33 11.64
C ASP A 486 5.96 -32.82 11.47
N GLY A 487 6.58 -32.19 10.47
CA GLY A 487 6.46 -30.76 10.16
C GLY A 487 7.21 -29.83 11.11
N CYS A 488 8.07 -30.36 12.00
CA CYS A 488 8.70 -29.63 13.09
C CYS A 488 10.22 -29.45 12.97
N ASP A 489 10.83 -29.77 11.83
CA ASP A 489 12.25 -29.50 11.56
C ASP A 489 12.51 -27.98 11.50
N ASP A 490 13.33 -27.47 12.42
CA ASP A 490 13.81 -26.08 12.44
C ASP A 490 15.31 -25.94 12.06
N SER A 491 15.90 -26.98 11.43
CA SER A 491 17.23 -26.91 10.80
C SER A 491 17.20 -26.33 9.39
N ILE A 492 16.10 -26.50 8.65
CA ILE A 492 15.87 -25.85 7.35
C ILE A 492 15.52 -24.37 7.61
N LYS A 493 16.33 -23.44 7.10
CA LYS A 493 16.21 -21.98 7.39
C LYS A 493 14.81 -21.41 7.12
N GLU A 494 14.13 -21.88 6.07
CA GLU A 494 12.81 -21.39 5.72
C GLU A 494 11.64 -22.12 6.42
N CYS A 495 11.93 -23.04 7.35
CA CYS A 495 10.95 -23.69 8.24
C CYS A 495 10.95 -23.00 9.61
N VAL A 496 9.79 -22.44 10.01
CA VAL A 496 9.62 -21.78 11.32
C VAL A 496 8.37 -22.30 12.04
N PRO A 497 8.36 -23.59 12.44
CA PRO A 497 7.16 -24.32 12.85
C PRO A 497 6.47 -23.75 14.10
N ILE A 498 5.14 -23.82 14.11
CA ILE A 498 4.28 -23.32 15.19
C ILE A 498 4.20 -24.38 16.28
N LYS A 499 5.08 -24.28 17.29
CA LYS A 499 5.17 -25.22 18.43
C LYS A 499 3.84 -25.29 19.20
N ILE A 500 3.25 -26.47 19.34
CA ILE A 500 1.95 -26.68 20.00
C ILE A 500 2.13 -26.66 21.52
N PRO A 501 1.26 -25.96 22.29
CA PRO A 501 1.34 -25.95 23.75
C PRO A 501 0.95 -27.31 24.34
N ALA A 502 1.62 -27.69 25.44
CA ALA A 502 1.27 -28.91 26.18
C ALA A 502 -0.19 -28.84 26.69
N GLY A 503 -0.98 -29.87 26.39
CA GLY A 503 -2.40 -29.92 26.73
C GLY A 503 -3.36 -29.29 25.71
N ASP A 504 -2.91 -28.98 24.48
CA ASP A 504 -3.80 -28.55 23.39
C ASP A 504 -4.91 -29.57 23.13
N LYS A 505 -6.16 -29.11 23.16
CA LYS A 505 -7.37 -29.94 23.07
C LYS A 505 -7.69 -30.44 21.66
N ASP A 506 -7.11 -29.82 20.63
CA ASP A 506 -7.39 -30.14 19.23
C ASP A 506 -6.19 -30.83 18.56
N PHE A 507 -4.98 -30.37 18.86
CA PHE A 507 -3.75 -30.83 18.21
C PHE A 507 -2.76 -31.52 19.16
N GLY A 508 -3.13 -31.80 20.41
CA GLY A 508 -2.25 -32.38 21.45
C GLY A 508 -1.38 -33.61 21.06
N PRO A 509 -1.75 -34.47 20.08
CA PRO A 509 -0.86 -35.52 19.57
C PRO A 509 0.31 -35.04 18.69
N LYS A 510 0.27 -33.81 18.15
CA LYS A 510 1.34 -33.21 17.33
C LYS A 510 2.23 -32.29 18.17
N LYS A 511 3.52 -32.22 17.84
CA LYS A 511 4.49 -31.30 18.49
C LYS A 511 4.37 -29.86 17.98
N CYS A 512 4.00 -29.69 16.71
CA CYS A 512 3.85 -28.39 16.06
C CYS A 512 2.77 -28.43 14.96
N LEU A 513 2.44 -27.26 14.41
CA LEU A 513 1.90 -27.11 13.08
C LEU A 513 3.01 -26.62 12.15
N GLU A 514 3.15 -27.25 11.00
CA GLU A 514 4.14 -26.90 9.98
C GLU A 514 3.93 -25.48 9.44
N PHE A 515 5.03 -24.78 9.18
CA PHE A 515 5.02 -23.42 8.65
C PHE A 515 6.31 -23.12 7.89
N VAL A 516 6.17 -22.74 6.62
CA VAL A 516 7.27 -22.28 5.76
C VAL A 516 7.14 -20.77 5.52
N ARG A 517 8.28 -20.10 5.52
CA ARG A 517 8.45 -18.65 5.33
C ARG A 517 7.97 -18.17 3.96
N SER A 518 7.62 -16.89 3.88
CA SER A 518 7.17 -16.27 2.64
C SER A 518 8.34 -15.86 1.76
N GLN A 519 8.18 -16.03 0.45
CA GLN A 519 9.25 -15.83 -0.53
C GLN A 519 9.79 -14.40 -0.45
N GLU A 520 11.10 -14.27 -0.21
CA GLU A 520 11.78 -12.99 -0.12
C GLU A 520 11.91 -12.29 -1.49
N VAL A 521 12.09 -10.97 -1.46
CA VAL A 521 12.27 -10.10 -2.63
C VAL A 521 13.19 -8.93 -2.26
N PRO A 522 14.00 -8.39 -3.20
CA PRO A 522 14.80 -7.21 -2.93
C PRO A 522 13.91 -6.01 -2.59
N ASN A 523 14.38 -5.12 -1.72
CA ASN A 523 13.68 -3.88 -1.45
C ASN A 523 13.58 -2.99 -2.72
N SER A 524 12.73 -1.96 -2.69
CA SER A 524 12.45 -1.13 -3.88
C SER A 524 13.65 -0.33 -4.43
N LYS A 525 14.76 -0.23 -3.69
CA LYS A 525 16.02 0.38 -4.15
C LYS A 525 17.07 -0.65 -4.65
N CYS A 526 16.85 -1.96 -4.46
CA CYS A 526 17.89 -2.99 -4.57
C CYS A 526 19.14 -2.69 -3.72
N THR A 527 18.93 -2.41 -2.42
CA THR A 527 20.02 -2.29 -1.44
C THR A 527 20.05 -3.46 -0.46
N ILE A 528 21.16 -3.63 0.25
CA ILE A 528 21.21 -4.34 1.52
C ILE A 528 20.17 -3.77 2.52
N GLY A 529 19.78 -4.58 3.51
CA GLY A 529 18.66 -4.28 4.41
C GLY A 529 17.93 -5.53 4.91
N PRO A 530 16.78 -5.36 5.58
CA PRO A 530 15.95 -6.45 6.07
C PRO A 530 15.24 -7.23 4.95
N ARG A 531 14.79 -8.44 5.30
CA ARG A 531 13.98 -9.33 4.44
C ARG A 531 12.64 -8.68 4.11
N GLU A 532 12.39 -8.44 2.83
CA GLU A 532 11.08 -8.01 2.32
C GLU A 532 10.31 -9.14 1.66
N GLN A 533 8.98 -9.08 1.70
CA GLN A 533 8.08 -10.09 1.13
C GLN A 533 7.37 -9.57 -0.12
N VAL A 534 7.20 -10.44 -1.11
CA VAL A 534 6.66 -10.09 -2.42
C VAL A 534 5.13 -10.01 -2.44
N ASN A 535 4.59 -9.06 -3.20
CA ASN A 535 3.24 -9.13 -3.75
C ASN A 535 3.33 -9.56 -5.21
N GLN A 536 2.74 -10.71 -5.58
CA GLN A 536 2.84 -11.30 -6.93
C GLN A 536 1.70 -10.88 -7.86
N ILE A 537 0.68 -10.22 -7.33
CA ILE A 537 -0.38 -9.58 -8.11
C ILE A 537 -0.26 -8.06 -8.05
N THR A 538 -1.01 -7.33 -8.88
CA THR A 538 -1.00 -5.86 -8.83
C THR A 538 -1.58 -5.37 -7.50
N SER A 539 -1.21 -4.17 -7.07
CA SER A 539 -1.84 -3.55 -5.89
C SER A 539 -3.15 -2.81 -6.21
N TYR A 540 -3.57 -2.75 -7.47
CA TYR A 540 -4.73 -1.96 -7.88
C TYR A 540 -6.00 -2.78 -7.84
N ILE A 541 -7.11 -2.17 -7.42
CA ILE A 541 -8.45 -2.71 -7.68
C ILE A 541 -8.72 -2.54 -9.18
N ASP A 542 -8.29 -3.50 -9.98
CA ASP A 542 -8.41 -3.50 -11.44
C ASP A 542 -8.93 -4.81 -12.05
N ALA A 543 -9.41 -5.71 -11.19
CA ALA A 543 -9.88 -7.05 -11.51
C ALA A 543 -8.79 -7.97 -12.10
N SER A 544 -7.54 -7.78 -11.68
CA SER A 544 -6.46 -8.76 -11.83
C SER A 544 -6.86 -10.15 -11.32
N ASN A 545 -7.74 -10.26 -10.32
CA ASN A 545 -8.34 -11.52 -9.86
C ASN A 545 -9.21 -12.24 -10.92
N VAL A 546 -9.64 -11.53 -11.97
CA VAL A 546 -10.34 -12.04 -13.16
C VAL A 546 -9.43 -12.10 -14.39
N TYR A 547 -8.46 -11.18 -14.52
CA TYR A 547 -7.69 -10.96 -15.75
C TYR A 547 -6.23 -11.40 -15.73
N GLY A 548 -5.68 -11.77 -14.57
CA GLY A 548 -4.25 -12.05 -14.39
C GLY A 548 -3.44 -10.81 -14.04
N SER A 549 -2.22 -11.03 -13.54
CA SER A 549 -1.23 -9.99 -13.19
C SER A 549 0.04 -10.02 -14.05
N SER A 550 -0.01 -10.76 -15.16
CA SER A 550 0.98 -10.81 -16.24
C SER A 550 0.28 -10.82 -17.61
N GLU A 551 1.01 -10.56 -18.70
CA GLU A 551 0.42 -10.63 -20.04
C GLU A 551 0.16 -12.09 -20.45
N GLU A 552 0.92 -13.02 -19.88
CA GLU A 552 0.90 -14.46 -20.11
C GLU A 552 -0.37 -15.07 -19.53
N GLU A 553 -0.66 -14.79 -18.26
CA GLU A 553 -1.93 -15.14 -17.61
C GLU A 553 -3.12 -14.57 -18.38
N ALA A 554 -3.05 -13.29 -18.75
CA ALA A 554 -4.11 -12.63 -19.51
C ALA A 554 -4.32 -13.23 -20.91
N LYS A 555 -3.28 -13.74 -21.57
CA LYS A 555 -3.40 -14.45 -22.86
C LYS A 555 -4.13 -15.78 -22.69
N VAL A 556 -3.78 -16.58 -21.67
CA VAL A 556 -4.39 -17.91 -21.45
C VAL A 556 -5.87 -17.80 -21.05
N LEU A 557 -6.23 -16.78 -20.28
CA LEU A 557 -7.62 -16.54 -19.85
C LEU A 557 -8.52 -15.97 -20.96
N ARG A 558 -7.98 -15.57 -22.13
CA ARG A 558 -8.72 -14.92 -23.21
C ARG A 558 -9.14 -15.87 -24.33
N ASP A 559 -10.36 -15.66 -24.82
CA ASP A 559 -10.78 -16.21 -26.11
C ASP A 559 -10.11 -15.38 -27.22
N LEU A 560 -9.01 -15.91 -27.75
CA LEU A 560 -8.23 -15.32 -28.85
C LEU A 560 -8.77 -15.74 -30.23
N ILE A 561 -9.76 -16.63 -30.30
CA ILE A 561 -10.34 -17.13 -31.55
C ILE A 561 -11.51 -16.24 -31.98
N SER A 562 -12.34 -15.80 -31.03
CA SER A 562 -13.49 -14.95 -31.34
C SER A 562 -13.13 -13.46 -31.46
N ARG A 563 -13.96 -12.74 -32.21
CA ARG A 563 -13.80 -11.30 -32.47
C ARG A 563 -14.44 -10.39 -31.42
N ASN A 564 -15.12 -10.93 -30.41
CA ASN A 564 -15.91 -10.17 -29.43
C ASN A 564 -15.22 -9.99 -28.06
N GLY A 565 -13.91 -10.19 -27.96
CA GLY A 565 -13.10 -9.84 -26.79
C GLY A 565 -13.47 -10.56 -25.49
N ARG A 566 -13.92 -11.81 -25.58
CA ARG A 566 -14.32 -12.64 -24.43
C ARG A 566 -13.12 -13.21 -23.64
N LEU A 567 -13.41 -13.67 -22.43
CA LEU A 567 -12.62 -14.65 -21.69
C LEU A 567 -12.99 -16.08 -22.13
N ASN A 568 -12.04 -17.01 -22.03
CA ASN A 568 -12.27 -18.45 -22.21
C ASN A 568 -13.27 -18.98 -21.18
N VAL A 569 -14.03 -20.01 -21.53
CA VAL A 569 -15.13 -20.55 -20.71
C VAL A 569 -15.27 -22.06 -20.86
N THR A 570 -16.03 -22.69 -19.97
CA THR A 570 -16.43 -24.10 -20.09
C THR A 570 -17.95 -24.25 -20.19
N ASP A 571 -18.42 -25.13 -21.09
CA ASP A 571 -19.84 -25.51 -21.21
C ASP A 571 -20.36 -26.09 -19.87
N HIS A 572 -21.56 -25.69 -19.45
CA HIS A 572 -22.12 -26.16 -18.18
C HIS A 572 -22.57 -27.63 -18.30
N PRO A 573 -22.03 -28.57 -17.49
CA PRO A 573 -22.22 -30.00 -17.74
C PRO A 573 -23.65 -30.51 -17.53
N ASN A 574 -24.43 -29.93 -16.61
CA ASN A 574 -25.84 -30.32 -16.42
C ASN A 574 -26.77 -29.94 -17.59
N SER A 575 -26.53 -28.82 -18.29
CA SER A 575 -27.40 -28.38 -19.40
C SER A 575 -26.81 -27.22 -20.21
N ARG A 576 -26.97 -27.27 -21.54
CA ARG A 576 -26.69 -26.16 -22.48
C ARG A 576 -27.63 -24.95 -22.32
N SER A 577 -28.68 -25.04 -21.50
CA SER A 577 -29.54 -23.90 -21.16
C SER A 577 -29.00 -23.07 -19.98
N LEU A 578 -27.97 -23.56 -19.29
CA LEU A 578 -27.27 -22.84 -18.23
C LEU A 578 -26.08 -22.06 -18.82
N LYS A 579 -25.74 -20.95 -18.20
CA LYS A 579 -24.61 -20.08 -18.54
C LYS A 579 -23.28 -20.79 -18.25
N TYR A 580 -22.28 -20.49 -19.07
CA TYR A 580 -20.94 -21.06 -18.95
C TYR A 580 -20.31 -20.93 -17.56
N LEU A 581 -19.41 -21.86 -17.25
CA LEU A 581 -18.55 -21.84 -16.07
C LEU A 581 -17.16 -21.26 -16.41
N LEU A 582 -16.33 -21.08 -15.39
CA LEU A 582 -14.91 -20.73 -15.54
C LEU A 582 -14.18 -21.76 -16.44
N PRO A 583 -13.09 -21.35 -17.13
CA PRO A 583 -12.23 -22.29 -17.84
C PRO A 583 -11.56 -23.29 -16.88
N GLN A 584 -11.17 -24.46 -17.40
CA GLN A 584 -10.58 -25.57 -16.64
C GLN A 584 -9.06 -25.64 -16.81
N THR A 585 -8.36 -26.20 -15.81
CA THR A 585 -6.94 -26.59 -15.92
C THR A 585 -6.71 -28.05 -15.48
N ASP A 586 -5.71 -28.70 -16.09
CA ASP A 586 -5.16 -30.02 -15.72
C ASP A 586 -3.81 -29.90 -14.99
N GLU A 587 -3.30 -28.67 -14.82
CA GLU A 587 -2.01 -28.39 -14.18
C GLU A 587 -2.12 -28.46 -12.66
N GLU A 588 -3.22 -27.92 -12.11
CA GLU A 588 -3.57 -27.91 -10.69
C GLU A 588 -4.33 -29.18 -10.29
N LYS A 589 -3.97 -29.78 -9.14
CA LYS A 589 -4.32 -31.18 -8.81
C LYS A 589 -4.93 -31.38 -7.42
N GLU A 590 -5.28 -30.31 -6.73
CA GLU A 590 -5.86 -30.34 -5.39
C GLU A 590 -7.39 -30.47 -5.41
N CYS A 591 -8.02 -30.22 -6.57
CA CYS A 591 -9.47 -30.33 -6.76
C CYS A 591 -9.96 -31.73 -7.16
N GLU A 592 -9.04 -32.69 -7.34
CA GLU A 592 -9.36 -34.05 -7.79
C GLU A 592 -10.08 -34.83 -6.68
N GLU A 593 -11.40 -35.00 -6.80
CA GLU A 593 -12.12 -36.05 -6.04
C GLU A 593 -11.76 -37.43 -6.63
N GLU A 594 -11.24 -38.33 -5.80
CA GLU A 594 -10.83 -39.69 -6.21
C GLU A 594 -11.93 -40.39 -7.02
N GLY A 595 -11.62 -40.68 -8.29
CA GLY A 595 -12.50 -41.41 -9.20
C GLY A 595 -13.61 -40.61 -9.89
N GLN A 596 -13.75 -39.29 -9.69
CA GLN A 596 -14.83 -38.50 -10.33
C GLN A 596 -14.40 -37.54 -11.44
N GLY A 597 -13.10 -37.24 -11.58
CA GLY A 597 -12.56 -36.54 -12.76
C GLY A 597 -12.96 -35.06 -12.91
N PHE A 598 -13.40 -34.41 -11.83
CA PHE A 598 -13.64 -32.95 -11.83
C PHE A 598 -12.30 -32.19 -11.83
N LYS A 599 -12.15 -31.28 -12.79
CA LYS A 599 -10.95 -30.43 -12.92
C LYS A 599 -11.03 -29.18 -12.06
N CYS A 600 -9.88 -28.66 -11.63
CA CYS A 600 -9.79 -27.29 -11.10
C CYS A 600 -10.24 -26.27 -12.15
N PHE A 601 -10.83 -25.16 -11.69
CA PHE A 601 -11.06 -23.98 -12.53
C PHE A 601 -9.82 -23.07 -12.54
N MET A 602 -9.71 -22.20 -13.53
CA MET A 602 -8.68 -21.16 -13.60
C MET A 602 -9.30 -19.76 -13.74
N ALA A 603 -8.63 -18.76 -13.16
CA ALA A 603 -9.00 -17.34 -13.18
C ALA A 603 -7.73 -16.48 -13.12
N GLY A 604 -7.87 -15.17 -12.95
CA GLY A 604 -6.73 -14.25 -12.82
C GLY A 604 -5.93 -14.41 -11.51
N ASP A 605 -6.60 -14.85 -10.44
CA ASP A 605 -5.97 -15.31 -9.21
C ASP A 605 -6.09 -16.83 -9.06
N VAL A 606 -5.00 -17.48 -8.62
CA VAL A 606 -4.88 -18.95 -8.53
C VAL A 606 -5.74 -19.56 -7.43
N ARG A 607 -6.15 -18.76 -6.42
CA ARG A 607 -6.91 -19.20 -5.25
C ARG A 607 -8.40 -19.40 -5.56
N VAL A 608 -8.83 -19.26 -6.81
CA VAL A 608 -10.24 -19.39 -7.26
C VAL A 608 -10.93 -20.71 -6.81
N ASN A 609 -10.17 -21.79 -6.58
CA ASN A 609 -10.69 -23.07 -6.09
C ASN A 609 -10.66 -23.22 -4.55
N GLU A 610 -10.30 -22.17 -3.79
CA GLU A 610 -10.14 -22.24 -2.32
C GLU A 610 -11.37 -22.87 -1.66
N HIS A 611 -12.55 -22.30 -1.92
CA HIS A 611 -13.83 -22.90 -1.59
C HIS A 611 -14.89 -22.50 -2.61
N SER A 612 -15.97 -23.28 -2.68
CA SER A 612 -16.99 -23.15 -3.73
C SER A 612 -17.66 -21.76 -3.80
N GLY A 613 -17.81 -21.05 -2.69
CA GLY A 613 -18.40 -19.69 -2.67
C GLY A 613 -17.54 -18.67 -3.43
N LEU A 614 -16.22 -18.73 -3.26
CA LEU A 614 -15.28 -17.89 -4.00
C LEU A 614 -15.32 -18.23 -5.49
N THR A 615 -15.30 -19.53 -5.85
CA THR A 615 -15.42 -20.00 -7.24
C THR A 615 -16.69 -19.48 -7.93
N ALA A 616 -17.82 -19.44 -7.22
CA ALA A 616 -19.07 -18.88 -7.73
C ALA A 616 -18.94 -17.37 -8.03
N MET A 617 -18.28 -16.60 -7.16
CA MET A 617 -18.03 -15.17 -7.37
C MET A 617 -17.11 -14.88 -8.57
N HIS A 618 -16.01 -15.62 -8.74
CA HIS A 618 -15.18 -15.51 -9.96
C HIS A 618 -16.00 -15.86 -11.21
N THR A 619 -16.89 -16.86 -11.14
CA THR A 619 -17.77 -17.23 -12.26
C THR A 619 -18.75 -16.10 -12.62
N ILE A 620 -19.36 -15.42 -11.63
CA ILE A 620 -20.24 -14.27 -11.86
C ILE A 620 -19.50 -13.12 -12.57
N TRP A 621 -18.25 -12.83 -12.19
CA TRP A 621 -17.48 -11.74 -12.78
C TRP A 621 -16.92 -12.05 -14.18
N LEU A 622 -16.52 -13.30 -14.46
CA LEU A 622 -16.22 -13.76 -15.81
C LEU A 622 -17.45 -13.65 -16.72
N ARG A 623 -18.62 -14.10 -16.24
CA ARG A 623 -19.88 -13.99 -16.98
C ARG A 623 -20.19 -12.52 -17.29
N GLN A 624 -19.97 -11.60 -16.34
CA GLN A 624 -20.17 -10.16 -16.54
C GLN A 624 -19.21 -9.56 -17.58
N HIS A 625 -17.93 -9.95 -17.60
CA HIS A 625 -17.00 -9.51 -18.67
C HIS A 625 -17.53 -9.92 -20.05
N ASN A 626 -17.89 -11.20 -20.23
CA ASN A 626 -18.39 -11.72 -21.50
C ASN A 626 -19.74 -11.06 -21.90
N ARG A 627 -20.58 -10.70 -20.93
CA ARG A 627 -21.82 -9.95 -21.15
C ARG A 627 -21.56 -8.53 -21.67
N ILE A 628 -20.57 -7.83 -21.10
CA ILE A 628 -20.14 -6.50 -21.53
C ILE A 628 -19.48 -6.57 -22.92
N SER A 629 -18.55 -7.50 -23.12
CA SER A 629 -17.76 -7.60 -24.35
C SER A 629 -18.66 -7.90 -25.57
N GLU A 630 -19.66 -8.78 -25.40
CA GLU A 630 -20.71 -8.99 -26.40
C GLU A 630 -21.54 -7.74 -26.71
N ALA A 631 -21.96 -6.98 -25.70
CA ALA A 631 -22.75 -5.76 -25.89
C ALA A 631 -21.93 -4.69 -26.65
N LEU A 632 -20.67 -4.50 -26.26
CA LEU A 632 -19.74 -3.59 -26.93
C LEU A 632 -19.45 -4.01 -28.36
N TYR A 633 -19.27 -5.31 -28.64
CA TYR A 633 -19.08 -5.84 -30.01
C TYR A 633 -20.32 -5.66 -30.89
N LYS A 634 -21.53 -5.88 -30.34
CA LYS A 634 -22.80 -5.68 -31.06
C LYS A 634 -23.04 -4.19 -31.41
N LEU A 635 -22.64 -3.27 -30.53
CA LEU A 635 -22.69 -1.82 -30.77
C LEU A 635 -21.57 -1.34 -31.69
N ASN A 636 -20.36 -1.91 -31.57
CA ASN A 636 -19.18 -1.53 -32.32
C ASN A 636 -18.56 -2.69 -33.14
N PRO A 637 -19.23 -3.20 -34.20
CA PRO A 637 -18.67 -4.29 -35.05
C PRO A 637 -17.35 -3.95 -35.75
N HIS A 638 -16.97 -2.67 -35.73
CA HIS A 638 -15.74 -2.11 -36.29
C HIS A 638 -14.54 -2.16 -35.32
N TRP A 639 -14.73 -2.56 -34.05
CA TRP A 639 -13.62 -2.72 -33.10
C TRP A 639 -12.87 -4.07 -33.31
N SER A 640 -11.60 -4.10 -32.89
CA SER A 640 -10.82 -5.34 -32.78
C SER A 640 -11.18 -6.10 -31.50
N SER A 641 -10.84 -7.39 -31.44
CA SER A 641 -11.11 -8.22 -30.24
C SER A 641 -10.38 -7.65 -29.01
N ASP A 642 -9.13 -7.17 -29.16
CA ASP A 642 -8.38 -6.48 -28.09
C ASP A 642 -9.05 -5.20 -27.61
N LYS A 643 -9.61 -4.39 -28.53
CA LYS A 643 -10.31 -3.15 -28.18
C LYS A 643 -11.59 -3.44 -27.41
N VAL A 644 -12.34 -4.46 -27.80
CA VAL A 644 -13.54 -4.90 -27.06
C VAL A 644 -13.15 -5.45 -25.69
N TYR A 645 -12.13 -6.31 -25.62
CA TYR A 645 -11.63 -6.88 -24.38
C TYR A 645 -11.13 -5.80 -23.39
N GLN A 646 -10.32 -4.84 -23.84
CA GLN A 646 -9.75 -3.82 -22.94
C GLN A 646 -10.81 -2.84 -22.43
N GLU A 647 -11.81 -2.47 -23.23
CA GLU A 647 -12.95 -1.67 -22.74
C GLU A 647 -13.82 -2.48 -21.75
N ALA A 648 -14.05 -3.77 -22.01
CA ALA A 648 -14.77 -4.64 -21.06
C ALA A 648 -14.01 -4.81 -19.72
N ARG A 649 -12.69 -5.08 -19.76
CA ARG A 649 -11.80 -5.09 -18.58
C ARG A 649 -11.84 -3.76 -17.82
N LYS A 650 -11.72 -2.64 -18.54
CA LYS A 650 -11.77 -1.29 -17.94
C LYS A 650 -13.11 -1.02 -17.24
N ILE A 651 -14.23 -1.45 -17.83
CA ILE A 651 -15.57 -1.33 -17.23
C ILE A 651 -15.67 -2.24 -15.99
N VAL A 652 -15.23 -3.50 -16.04
CA VAL A 652 -15.29 -4.43 -14.90
C VAL A 652 -14.46 -3.92 -13.72
N GLY A 653 -13.22 -3.46 -13.94
CA GLY A 653 -12.40 -2.84 -12.90
C GLY A 653 -13.09 -1.61 -12.29
N ALA A 654 -13.68 -0.75 -13.12
CA ALA A 654 -14.47 0.39 -12.64
C ALA A 654 -15.72 -0.01 -11.84
N MET A 655 -16.37 -1.13 -12.18
CA MET A 655 -17.49 -1.68 -11.42
C MET A 655 -17.06 -2.22 -10.06
N MET A 656 -15.91 -2.91 -9.97
CA MET A 656 -15.35 -3.38 -8.69
C MET A 656 -14.91 -2.21 -7.80
N GLN A 657 -14.24 -1.20 -8.37
CA GLN A 657 -13.91 0.05 -7.69
C GLN A 657 -15.17 0.75 -7.17
N HIS A 658 -16.22 0.84 -7.98
CA HIS A 658 -17.47 1.48 -7.59
C HIS A 658 -18.17 0.73 -6.44
N ILE A 659 -18.35 -0.59 -6.55
CA ILE A 659 -18.99 -1.42 -5.52
C ILE A 659 -18.21 -1.38 -4.20
N THR A 660 -16.87 -1.52 -4.26
CA THR A 660 -16.02 -1.52 -3.06
C THR A 660 -16.19 -0.25 -2.24
N TYR A 661 -16.12 0.95 -2.85
CA TYR A 661 -16.18 2.21 -2.09
C TYR A 661 -17.62 2.69 -1.78
N LYS A 662 -18.64 2.07 -2.38
CA LYS A 662 -20.06 2.43 -2.23
C LYS A 662 -20.84 1.52 -1.30
N GLU A 663 -20.54 0.22 -1.32
CA GLU A 663 -21.33 -0.83 -0.67
C GLU A 663 -20.51 -1.50 0.44
N TRP A 664 -19.27 -1.93 0.17
CA TRP A 664 -18.45 -2.67 1.14
C TRP A 664 -17.72 -1.78 2.15
N LEU A 665 -16.92 -0.83 1.67
CA LEU A 665 -16.04 -0.01 2.52
C LEU A 665 -16.80 0.87 3.54
N PRO A 666 -18.01 1.40 3.25
CA PRO A 666 -18.84 2.07 4.27
C PRO A 666 -19.33 1.16 5.39
N VAL A 667 -19.53 -0.14 5.13
CA VAL A 667 -19.87 -1.15 6.15
C VAL A 667 -18.66 -1.43 7.03
N VAL A 668 -17.48 -1.59 6.43
CA VAL A 668 -16.24 -1.92 7.16
C VAL A 668 -15.75 -0.76 8.04
N LEU A 669 -15.65 0.46 7.48
CA LEU A 669 -15.03 1.61 8.14
C LEU A 669 -16.02 2.56 8.82
N GLY A 670 -17.29 2.48 8.46
CA GLY A 670 -18.31 3.42 8.93
C GLY A 670 -18.17 4.84 8.38
N LYS A 671 -19.22 5.64 8.60
CA LYS A 671 -19.38 6.98 8.00
C LYS A 671 -18.38 8.03 8.49
N HIS A 672 -17.72 7.82 9.64
CA HIS A 672 -16.72 8.75 10.17
C HIS A 672 -15.39 8.61 9.43
N GLU A 673 -14.81 7.42 9.41
CA GLU A 673 -13.52 7.15 8.77
C GLU A 673 -13.61 7.32 7.24
N MET A 674 -14.73 6.95 6.62
CA MET A 674 -15.01 7.22 5.19
C MET A 674 -14.88 8.71 4.80
N ARG A 675 -15.16 9.64 5.73
CA ARG A 675 -15.02 11.09 5.50
C ARG A 675 -13.62 11.58 5.84
N LYS A 676 -13.12 11.19 7.01
CA LYS A 676 -11.78 11.51 7.52
C LYS A 676 -10.66 11.16 6.52
N TYR A 677 -10.82 10.07 5.78
CA TYR A 677 -9.88 9.63 4.73
C TYR A 677 -10.35 9.94 3.29
N SER A 678 -11.38 10.79 3.10
CA SER A 678 -11.89 11.21 1.77
C SER A 678 -12.28 10.05 0.84
N LEU A 679 -12.80 8.97 1.42
CA LEU A 679 -13.14 7.72 0.72
C LEU A 679 -14.51 7.80 0.04
N GLU A 680 -15.44 8.64 0.51
CA GLU A 680 -16.76 8.89 -0.13
C GLU A 680 -16.63 9.21 -1.65
N LEU A 681 -17.55 8.67 -2.46
CA LEU A 681 -17.54 8.78 -3.93
C LEU A 681 -18.20 10.08 -4.44
N LEU A 682 -17.81 10.53 -5.64
CA LEU A 682 -18.42 11.73 -6.22
C LEU A 682 -19.81 11.46 -6.80
N LYS A 683 -20.73 12.40 -6.57
CA LYS A 683 -22.10 12.34 -7.10
C LYS A 683 -22.19 12.69 -8.59
N SER A 684 -21.22 13.46 -9.09
CA SER A 684 -21.12 13.96 -10.47
C SER A 684 -19.70 14.46 -10.74
N GLY A 685 -19.33 14.66 -12.01
CA GLY A 685 -18.02 15.21 -12.37
C GLY A 685 -16.86 14.21 -12.20
N TYR A 686 -15.66 14.73 -11.96
CA TYR A 686 -14.39 14.00 -11.94
C TYR A 686 -13.59 14.22 -10.65
N SER A 687 -12.81 13.22 -10.25
CA SER A 687 -11.73 13.34 -9.27
C SER A 687 -10.37 13.58 -9.96
N HIS A 688 -9.32 13.75 -9.16
CA HIS A 688 -7.96 13.97 -9.64
C HIS A 688 -6.98 12.96 -9.04
N TYR A 689 -6.05 12.51 -9.89
CA TYR A 689 -4.92 11.65 -9.54
C TYR A 689 -3.82 12.45 -8.82
N ASP A 690 -3.22 11.87 -7.77
CA ASP A 690 -2.07 12.46 -7.06
C ASP A 690 -0.83 11.60 -7.26
N SER A 691 0.04 11.99 -8.19
CA SER A 691 1.23 11.21 -8.59
C SER A 691 2.34 11.14 -7.53
N ARG A 692 2.13 11.73 -6.34
CA ARG A 692 3.01 11.63 -5.17
C ARG A 692 2.57 10.54 -4.19
N VAL A 693 1.33 10.05 -4.32
CA VAL A 693 0.79 8.95 -3.50
C VAL A 693 1.29 7.62 -4.05
N ASN A 694 1.77 6.74 -3.15
CA ASN A 694 2.20 5.40 -3.50
C ASN A 694 1.08 4.37 -3.21
N PRO A 695 0.38 3.86 -4.25
CA PRO A 695 -0.72 2.91 -4.10
C PRO A 695 -0.29 1.46 -3.78
N SER A 696 1.00 1.13 -3.73
CA SER A 696 1.44 -0.23 -3.36
C SER A 696 0.76 -0.69 -2.07
N VAL A 697 0.28 -1.93 -2.05
CA VAL A 697 -0.29 -2.55 -0.85
C VAL A 697 0.78 -2.69 0.24
N THR A 698 0.43 -2.35 1.48
CA THR A 698 1.34 -2.48 2.62
C THR A 698 1.33 -3.87 3.24
N ASN A 699 2.43 -4.21 3.89
CA ASN A 699 2.65 -5.51 4.49
C ASN A 699 1.69 -5.76 5.66
N GLU A 700 1.52 -4.78 6.54
CA GLU A 700 0.54 -4.75 7.62
C GLU A 700 -0.92 -4.87 7.14
N PHE A 701 -1.25 -4.37 5.93
CA PHE A 701 -2.57 -4.55 5.32
C PHE A 701 -2.77 -6.01 4.91
N ALA A 702 -1.91 -6.55 4.05
CA ALA A 702 -2.00 -7.91 3.50
C ALA A 702 -1.83 -9.02 4.56
N THR A 703 -1.07 -8.75 5.61
CA THR A 703 -0.63 -9.76 6.58
C THR A 703 -1.43 -9.73 7.88
N ALA A 704 -2.08 -8.60 8.23
CA ALA A 704 -2.89 -8.49 9.43
C ALA A 704 -4.25 -7.80 9.21
N ALA A 705 -4.28 -6.54 8.77
CA ALA A 705 -5.50 -5.72 8.86
C ALA A 705 -6.62 -6.19 7.90
N MET A 706 -6.29 -6.57 6.65
CA MET A 706 -7.28 -7.08 5.69
C MET A 706 -7.81 -8.48 6.08
N ARG A 707 -7.10 -9.19 6.95
CA ARG A 707 -7.45 -10.54 7.43
C ARG A 707 -8.55 -10.55 8.50
N PHE A 708 -9.11 -9.39 8.85
CA PHE A 708 -10.23 -9.28 9.80
C PHE A 708 -11.44 -10.15 9.41
N GLY A 709 -11.65 -10.35 8.10
CA GLY A 709 -12.72 -11.18 7.56
C GLY A 709 -12.68 -12.65 7.97
N HIS A 710 -11.56 -13.16 8.49
CA HIS A 710 -11.49 -14.52 9.01
C HIS A 710 -12.39 -14.78 10.25
N SER A 711 -12.78 -13.73 10.98
CA SER A 711 -13.83 -13.83 12.04
C SER A 711 -15.26 -13.85 11.49
N MET A 712 -15.47 -13.35 10.26
CA MET A 712 -16.79 -13.29 9.62
C MET A 712 -17.15 -14.60 8.89
N ILE A 713 -16.22 -15.56 8.84
CA ILE A 713 -16.40 -16.86 8.19
C ILE A 713 -17.41 -17.69 8.99
N PHE A 714 -18.59 -17.88 8.43
CA PHE A 714 -19.60 -18.77 9.02
C PHE A 714 -19.18 -20.24 8.87
N LYS A 715 -19.34 -21.04 9.93
CA LYS A 715 -19.03 -22.48 9.96
C LYS A 715 -19.70 -23.36 8.89
N LYS A 716 -20.79 -22.88 8.30
CA LYS A 716 -21.53 -23.51 7.21
C LYS A 716 -21.85 -22.47 6.15
N ILE A 717 -21.98 -22.90 4.89
CA ILE A 717 -22.51 -22.06 3.82
C ILE A 717 -23.76 -22.75 3.24
N SER A 718 -24.87 -22.03 3.19
CA SER A 718 -26.09 -22.46 2.52
C SER A 718 -25.86 -22.58 1.01
N ALA A 719 -26.22 -23.71 0.42
CA ALA A 719 -25.94 -24.02 -0.99
C ALA A 719 -27.17 -24.64 -1.67
N GLY A 720 -28.20 -23.81 -1.89
CA GLY A 720 -29.51 -24.28 -2.34
C GLY A 720 -30.35 -24.83 -1.17
N GLU A 721 -30.75 -26.10 -1.21
CA GLU A 721 -31.63 -26.71 -0.20
C GLU A 721 -30.91 -27.21 1.06
N ALA A 722 -29.57 -27.12 1.13
CA ALA A 722 -28.78 -27.66 2.24
C ALA A 722 -27.61 -26.75 2.66
N ASP A 723 -27.33 -26.74 3.97
CA ASP A 723 -26.14 -26.10 4.55
C ASP A 723 -24.96 -27.09 4.61
N LYS A 724 -23.85 -26.74 3.96
CA LYS A 724 -22.62 -27.55 3.93
C LYS A 724 -21.60 -26.99 4.93
N ASP A 725 -20.89 -27.85 5.67
CA ASP A 725 -19.81 -27.40 6.55
C ASP A 725 -18.62 -26.90 5.70
N LEU A 726 -18.01 -25.78 6.10
CA LEU A 726 -17.02 -25.10 5.26
C LEU A 726 -15.84 -26.02 4.86
N SER A 727 -15.41 -26.92 5.74
CA SER A 727 -14.34 -27.88 5.42
C SER A 727 -14.69 -28.86 4.30
N GLU A 728 -15.97 -29.07 3.99
CA GLU A 728 -16.45 -29.87 2.84
C GLU A 728 -16.44 -29.08 1.51
N LEU A 729 -16.29 -27.75 1.57
CA LEU A 729 -16.30 -26.87 0.39
C LEU A 729 -14.90 -26.58 -0.14
N PHE A 730 -13.86 -26.76 0.68
CA PHE A 730 -12.48 -26.54 0.26
C PHE A 730 -12.09 -27.48 -0.88
N PHE A 731 -11.55 -26.92 -1.97
CA PHE A 731 -11.14 -27.66 -3.19
C PHE A 731 -12.25 -28.46 -3.89
N ARG A 732 -13.54 -28.19 -3.66
CA ARG A 732 -14.63 -28.96 -4.28
C ARG A 732 -15.33 -28.17 -5.39
N PRO A 733 -14.73 -28.00 -6.59
CA PRO A 733 -15.39 -27.36 -7.73
C PRO A 733 -16.58 -28.20 -8.24
N ARG A 734 -16.67 -29.48 -7.86
CA ARG A 734 -17.87 -30.31 -8.01
C ARG A 734 -19.15 -29.60 -7.58
N ASN A 735 -19.13 -28.88 -6.46
CA ASN A 735 -20.33 -28.16 -5.99
C ASN A 735 -20.78 -27.04 -6.96
N ILE A 736 -19.90 -26.59 -7.85
CA ILE A 736 -20.19 -25.61 -8.91
C ILE A 736 -20.54 -26.30 -10.23
N TYR A 737 -19.88 -27.40 -10.59
CA TYR A 737 -20.24 -28.20 -11.77
C TYR A 737 -21.65 -28.80 -11.69
N ASN A 738 -22.06 -29.25 -10.50
CA ASN A 738 -23.34 -29.90 -10.28
C ASN A 738 -24.34 -28.95 -9.60
N LYS A 739 -25.39 -28.56 -10.32
CA LYS A 739 -26.49 -27.74 -9.79
C LYS A 739 -27.19 -28.37 -8.58
N ALA A 740 -27.23 -29.70 -8.47
CA ALA A 740 -27.82 -30.39 -7.31
C ALA A 740 -26.91 -30.33 -6.06
N ASP A 741 -25.61 -30.07 -6.21
CA ASP A 741 -24.68 -29.81 -5.11
C ASP A 741 -24.61 -28.30 -4.75
N GLY A 742 -25.47 -27.47 -5.35
CA GLY A 742 -25.59 -26.02 -5.14
C GLY A 742 -25.52 -25.23 -6.46
N GLY A 743 -24.51 -25.52 -7.28
CA GLY A 743 -24.18 -24.75 -8.48
C GLY A 743 -23.79 -23.29 -8.16
N VAL A 744 -23.55 -22.49 -9.21
CA VAL A 744 -23.24 -21.04 -9.04
C VAL A 744 -24.38 -20.33 -8.28
N ASP A 745 -25.63 -20.56 -8.65
CA ASP A 745 -26.79 -19.88 -8.05
C ASP A 745 -26.93 -20.17 -6.56
N GLY A 746 -26.84 -21.44 -6.14
CA GLY A 746 -27.08 -21.83 -4.75
C GLY A 746 -26.13 -21.20 -3.76
N PHE A 747 -24.82 -21.11 -4.09
CA PHE A 747 -23.86 -20.39 -3.26
C PHE A 747 -24.07 -18.88 -3.31
N ILE A 748 -24.34 -18.29 -4.47
CA ILE A 748 -24.54 -16.83 -4.56
C ILE A 748 -25.79 -16.40 -3.80
N GLN A 749 -26.86 -17.19 -3.81
CA GLN A 749 -28.04 -16.98 -2.98
C GLN A 749 -27.71 -17.13 -1.49
N GLY A 750 -27.06 -18.24 -1.08
CA GLY A 750 -26.62 -18.42 0.30
C GLY A 750 -25.76 -17.27 0.83
N LEU A 751 -24.80 -16.80 0.03
CA LEU A 751 -23.97 -15.63 0.37
C LEU A 751 -24.79 -14.34 0.55
N CYS A 752 -25.90 -14.17 -0.17
CA CYS A 752 -26.77 -13.00 -0.07
C CYS A 752 -27.83 -13.12 1.04
N ASP A 753 -28.32 -14.32 1.34
CA ASP A 753 -29.44 -14.54 2.26
C ASP A 753 -29.00 -14.95 3.67
N GLN A 754 -27.82 -15.58 3.80
CA GLN A 754 -27.25 -16.05 5.06
C GLN A 754 -26.51 -14.93 5.81
N ASN A 755 -26.74 -14.84 7.11
CA ASN A 755 -25.98 -14.01 8.04
C ASN A 755 -24.49 -14.44 8.11
N MET A 756 -23.59 -13.48 8.30
CA MET A 756 -22.18 -13.77 8.62
C MET A 756 -21.97 -14.08 10.11
N GLU A 757 -20.82 -14.68 10.48
CA GLU A 757 -20.38 -14.62 11.89
C GLU A 757 -19.94 -13.17 12.18
N LYS A 758 -20.15 -12.70 13.41
CA LYS A 758 -19.89 -11.29 13.75
C LYS A 758 -18.38 -11.01 13.80
N GLN A 759 -17.96 -9.83 13.32
CA GLN A 759 -16.58 -9.37 13.49
C GLN A 759 -16.28 -9.13 14.97
N ASP A 760 -15.37 -9.93 15.52
CA ASP A 760 -14.57 -9.67 16.73
C ASP A 760 -13.43 -10.71 16.81
N ARG A 761 -12.90 -10.99 18.02
CA ARG A 761 -11.76 -11.90 18.23
C ARG A 761 -12.01 -13.37 17.90
N PHE A 762 -13.25 -13.84 17.84
CA PHE A 762 -13.55 -15.28 17.77
C PHE A 762 -13.42 -15.82 16.33
N LEU A 763 -13.02 -17.09 16.16
CA LEU A 763 -12.91 -17.73 14.85
C LEU A 763 -13.38 -19.20 14.91
N THR A 764 -14.24 -19.58 13.97
CA THR A 764 -14.83 -20.93 13.88
C THR A 764 -13.79 -22.05 13.75
N LYS A 765 -14.07 -23.21 14.37
CA LYS A 765 -13.24 -24.43 14.24
C LYS A 765 -13.08 -24.93 12.80
N GLN A 766 -13.97 -24.54 11.88
CA GLN A 766 -13.78 -24.86 10.46
C GLN A 766 -12.48 -24.27 9.89
N VAL A 767 -11.95 -23.18 10.48
CA VAL A 767 -10.65 -22.59 10.11
C VAL A 767 -9.59 -22.68 11.22
N THR A 768 -9.95 -22.76 12.51
CA THR A 768 -8.97 -22.90 13.62
C THR A 768 -8.62 -24.36 13.98
N LYS A 769 -9.27 -25.35 13.33
CA LYS A 769 -9.00 -26.79 13.52
C LYS A 769 -9.07 -27.61 12.22
N HIS A 770 -10.05 -27.34 11.36
CA HIS A 770 -10.38 -28.15 10.18
C HIS A 770 -9.93 -27.52 8.86
N LEU A 771 -9.11 -26.45 8.88
CA LEU A 771 -8.63 -25.82 7.65
C LEU A 771 -7.87 -26.84 6.80
N PHE A 772 -8.39 -27.10 5.60
CA PHE A 772 -7.85 -28.05 4.62
C PHE A 772 -7.68 -29.49 5.15
N ALA A 773 -8.51 -29.92 6.11
CA ALA A 773 -8.48 -31.25 6.73
C ALA A 773 -8.41 -32.42 5.71
N GLU A 774 -7.90 -33.55 6.18
CA GLU A 774 -7.77 -34.77 5.37
C GLU A 774 -9.11 -35.49 5.16
N HIS A 775 -10.02 -35.42 6.14
CA HIS A 775 -11.28 -36.17 6.18
C HIS A 775 -12.50 -35.28 6.54
N PRO A 776 -12.76 -34.19 5.78
CA PRO A 776 -13.86 -33.26 6.08
C PRO A 776 -15.23 -33.96 6.05
N PRO A 777 -16.21 -33.52 6.85
CA PRO A 777 -16.19 -32.36 7.77
C PRO A 777 -15.47 -32.62 9.11
N HIS A 778 -14.69 -33.70 9.21
CA HIS A 778 -14.03 -34.14 10.43
C HIS A 778 -12.51 -34.22 10.25
N GLY A 779 -11.83 -34.98 11.13
CA GLY A 779 -10.37 -35.08 11.15
C GLY A 779 -9.69 -33.78 11.61
N LEU A 780 -8.37 -33.69 11.39
CA LEU A 780 -7.56 -32.52 11.69
C LEU A 780 -7.05 -31.89 10.39
N GLY A 781 -7.01 -30.55 10.37
CA GLY A 781 -6.37 -29.75 9.33
C GLY A 781 -5.20 -28.98 9.91
N THR A 782 -5.19 -27.66 9.68
CA THR A 782 -4.34 -26.69 10.36
C THR A 782 -5.20 -25.57 10.98
N ASP A 783 -4.57 -24.50 11.49
CA ASP A 783 -5.20 -23.41 12.22
C ASP A 783 -4.88 -22.04 11.59
N LEU A 784 -5.88 -21.42 10.97
CA LEU A 784 -5.78 -20.13 10.27
C LEU A 784 -5.35 -18.98 11.19
N ALA A 785 -5.82 -18.95 12.44
CA ALA A 785 -5.45 -17.89 13.38
C ALA A 785 -3.97 -18.02 13.76
N SER A 786 -3.52 -19.25 14.03
CA SER A 786 -2.09 -19.56 14.24
C SER A 786 -1.24 -19.17 13.02
N LEU A 787 -1.69 -19.48 11.80
CA LEU A 787 -0.99 -19.09 10.56
C LEU A 787 -0.89 -17.56 10.40
N ASN A 788 -1.94 -16.80 10.70
CA ASN A 788 -1.92 -15.33 10.61
C ASN A 788 -0.93 -14.70 11.60
N ILE A 789 -0.93 -15.17 12.85
CA ILE A 789 -0.01 -14.68 13.89
C ILE A 789 1.44 -14.99 13.52
N GLN A 790 1.73 -16.22 13.09
CA GLN A 790 3.09 -16.62 12.71
C GLN A 790 3.56 -15.89 11.44
N ARG A 791 2.68 -15.66 10.44
CA ARG A 791 3.00 -14.88 9.23
C ARG A 791 3.28 -13.41 9.57
N GLY A 792 2.56 -12.80 10.51
CA GLY A 792 2.86 -11.46 11.00
C GLY A 792 4.27 -11.33 11.59
N ARG A 793 4.69 -12.32 12.40
CA ARG A 793 6.05 -12.36 12.96
C ARG A 793 7.12 -12.61 11.90
N GLU A 794 6.82 -13.45 10.92
CA GLU A 794 7.73 -13.82 9.84
C GLU A 794 7.92 -12.69 8.81
N HIS A 795 6.90 -11.86 8.61
CA HIS A 795 6.98 -10.62 7.85
C HIS A 795 7.60 -9.44 8.64
N GLY A 796 8.06 -9.68 9.87
CA GLY A 796 8.66 -8.66 10.72
C GLY A 796 7.70 -7.53 11.10
N LEU A 797 6.39 -7.80 11.25
CA LEU A 797 5.44 -6.77 11.68
C LEU A 797 5.73 -6.36 13.14
N PRO A 798 5.86 -5.05 13.44
CA PRO A 798 5.94 -4.55 14.80
C PRO A 798 4.71 -4.94 15.65
N GLY A 799 4.92 -5.01 16.97
CA GLY A 799 3.86 -5.29 17.95
C GLY A 799 2.73 -4.24 17.93
N TYR A 800 1.55 -4.64 18.41
CA TYR A 800 0.30 -3.86 18.39
C TYR A 800 0.45 -2.43 18.95
N ASN A 801 1.27 -2.22 19.97
CA ASN A 801 1.54 -0.89 20.56
C ASN A 801 2.14 0.12 19.56
N ALA A 802 3.01 -0.32 18.64
CA ALA A 802 3.57 0.56 17.61
C ALA A 802 2.49 1.03 16.62
N TRP A 803 1.54 0.14 16.31
CA TRP A 803 0.40 0.46 15.45
C TRP A 803 -0.65 1.33 16.14
N ARG A 804 -0.82 1.20 17.46
CA ARG A 804 -1.58 2.15 18.28
C ARG A 804 -1.01 3.58 18.15
N GLN A 805 0.30 3.75 18.39
CA GLN A 805 0.96 5.05 18.26
C GLN A 805 0.88 5.62 16.83
N PHE A 806 1.15 4.80 15.81
CA PHE A 806 1.04 5.19 14.40
C PHE A 806 -0.36 5.68 14.00
N CYS A 807 -1.40 5.14 14.63
CA CYS A 807 -2.80 5.54 14.43
C CYS A 807 -3.28 6.65 15.38
N GLY A 808 -2.37 7.26 16.16
CA GLY A 808 -2.66 8.39 17.05
C GLY A 808 -3.33 7.99 18.37
N LEU A 809 -3.29 6.72 18.75
CA LEU A 809 -3.78 6.22 20.04
C LEU A 809 -2.68 6.28 21.11
N PRO A 810 -3.03 6.37 22.41
CA PRO A 810 -2.06 6.27 23.49
C PRO A 810 -1.26 4.96 23.42
N TYR A 811 0.05 5.04 23.68
CA TYR A 811 0.86 3.86 23.96
C TYR A 811 0.42 3.25 25.30
N ALA A 812 0.19 1.93 25.33
CA ALA A 812 -0.19 1.24 26.55
C ALA A 812 1.06 0.71 27.27
N TYR A 813 1.29 1.16 28.50
CA TYR A 813 2.37 0.69 29.37
C TYR A 813 1.98 -0.55 30.20
N SER A 814 0.68 -0.89 30.27
CA SER A 814 0.17 -2.10 30.90
C SER A 814 -1.08 -2.63 30.18
N PHE A 815 -1.48 -3.88 30.45
CA PHE A 815 -2.68 -4.47 29.84
C PHE A 815 -3.97 -3.72 30.24
N GLU A 816 -4.05 -3.21 31.47
CA GLU A 816 -5.20 -2.47 32.00
C GLU A 816 -5.51 -1.19 31.19
N GLN A 817 -4.48 -0.59 30.59
CA GLN A 817 -4.59 0.62 29.76
C GLN A 817 -5.19 0.34 28.38
N LEU A 818 -5.17 -0.91 27.90
CA LEU A 818 -5.82 -1.32 26.65
C LEU A 818 -7.34 -1.16 26.68
N ARG A 819 -7.95 -0.96 27.86
CA ARG A 819 -9.39 -0.69 28.02
C ARG A 819 -9.85 0.64 27.40
N ASP A 820 -8.94 1.44 26.84
CA ASP A 820 -9.28 2.57 25.99
C ASP A 820 -9.89 2.15 24.63
N THR A 821 -9.39 1.08 23.99
CA THR A 821 -9.96 0.52 22.73
C THR A 821 -10.54 -0.90 22.86
N ILE A 822 -10.09 -1.71 23.83
CA ILE A 822 -10.58 -3.08 24.09
C ILE A 822 -11.56 -3.05 25.28
N LYS A 823 -12.87 -2.93 25.02
CA LYS A 823 -13.88 -2.76 26.09
C LYS A 823 -14.26 -4.05 26.83
N ASP A 824 -13.95 -5.22 26.27
CA ASP A 824 -14.18 -6.50 26.92
C ASP A 824 -13.00 -6.86 27.84
N GLU A 825 -13.25 -6.79 29.15
CA GLU A 825 -12.23 -7.06 30.18
C GLU A 825 -11.75 -8.51 30.18
N GLU A 826 -12.57 -9.48 29.74
CA GLU A 826 -12.18 -10.88 29.61
C GLU A 826 -11.10 -11.06 28.52
N VAL A 827 -11.13 -10.21 27.49
CA VAL A 827 -10.11 -10.21 26.41
C VAL A 827 -8.81 -9.61 26.91
N VAL A 828 -8.86 -8.49 27.64
CA VAL A 828 -7.67 -7.89 28.28
C VAL A 828 -7.03 -8.89 29.26
N ARG A 829 -7.85 -9.56 30.08
CA ARG A 829 -7.42 -10.60 31.03
C ARG A 829 -6.80 -11.81 30.32
N LYS A 830 -7.32 -12.21 29.16
CA LYS A 830 -6.76 -13.30 28.34
C LYS A 830 -5.46 -12.89 27.65
N LEU A 831 -5.34 -11.66 27.15
CA LEU A 831 -4.09 -11.13 26.60
C LEU A 831 -2.97 -11.14 27.65
N SER A 832 -3.25 -10.72 28.89
CA SER A 832 -2.29 -10.76 30.00
C SER A 832 -1.96 -12.17 30.52
N GLN A 833 -2.67 -13.22 30.08
CA GLN A 833 -2.34 -14.61 30.38
C GLN A 833 -1.43 -15.27 29.34
N VAL A 834 -1.37 -14.73 28.11
CA VAL A 834 -0.59 -15.32 27.00
C VAL A 834 0.67 -14.51 26.72
N TYR A 835 0.58 -13.18 26.76
CA TYR A 835 1.70 -12.27 26.53
C TYR A 835 2.33 -11.82 27.85
N LYS A 836 3.67 -11.70 27.91
CA LYS A 836 4.37 -11.29 29.15
C LYS A 836 4.35 -9.78 29.34
N HIS A 837 4.50 -9.04 28.24
CA HIS A 837 4.40 -7.59 28.18
C HIS A 837 3.41 -7.16 27.09
N VAL A 838 2.79 -5.98 27.23
CA VAL A 838 1.79 -5.45 26.30
C VAL A 838 2.35 -5.19 24.87
N ASP A 839 3.64 -4.90 24.74
CA ASP A 839 4.34 -4.81 23.43
C ASP A 839 4.54 -6.17 22.73
N ASP A 840 4.46 -7.28 23.48
CA ASP A 840 4.59 -8.61 22.89
C ASP A 840 3.38 -8.95 22.01
N ILE A 841 2.22 -8.29 22.23
CA ILE A 841 0.98 -8.52 21.49
C ILE A 841 1.22 -8.33 19.97
N ASP A 842 0.93 -9.36 19.20
CA ASP A 842 1.05 -9.32 17.74
C ASP A 842 -0.10 -8.50 17.12
N LEU A 843 0.14 -7.81 15.99
CA LEU A 843 -0.85 -6.90 15.39
C LEU A 843 -2.20 -7.56 15.09
N PHE A 844 -2.22 -8.81 14.61
CA PHE A 844 -3.48 -9.52 14.30
C PHE A 844 -4.38 -9.69 15.55
N PRO A 845 -3.99 -10.42 16.61
CA PRO A 845 -4.82 -10.57 17.81
C PRO A 845 -5.08 -9.24 18.54
N GLY A 846 -4.15 -8.27 18.46
CA GLY A 846 -4.35 -6.92 19.02
C GLY A 846 -5.50 -6.16 18.34
N GLY A 847 -5.48 -6.04 17.01
CA GLY A 847 -6.53 -5.36 16.24
C GLY A 847 -7.85 -6.11 16.21
N MET A 848 -7.82 -7.44 16.24
CA MET A 848 -9.02 -8.29 16.35
C MET A 848 -9.72 -8.21 17.72
N ALA A 849 -9.03 -7.75 18.76
CA ALA A 849 -9.57 -7.55 20.09
C ALA A 849 -10.18 -6.15 20.31
N GLU A 850 -9.92 -5.19 19.43
CA GLU A 850 -10.46 -3.84 19.55
C GLU A 850 -11.99 -3.81 19.40
N THR A 851 -12.64 -2.91 20.13
CA THR A 851 -14.08 -2.64 20.01
C THR A 851 -14.34 -1.72 18.82
N PRO A 852 -15.17 -2.12 17.82
CA PRO A 852 -15.48 -1.27 16.67
C PRO A 852 -16.17 0.04 17.05
N ALA A 853 -15.98 1.06 16.22
CA ALA A 853 -16.70 2.34 16.35
C ALA A 853 -18.18 2.20 15.93
N ASN A 854 -19.05 3.10 16.41
CA ASN A 854 -20.48 3.07 16.09
C ASN A 854 -20.75 3.12 14.58
N GLY A 855 -21.24 2.02 14.03
CA GLY A 855 -21.52 1.86 12.60
C GLY A 855 -20.28 1.62 11.72
N ALA A 856 -19.17 1.17 12.32
CA ALA A 856 -18.03 0.54 11.68
C ALA A 856 -17.95 -0.94 12.12
N MET A 857 -17.21 -1.75 11.36
CA MET A 857 -17.09 -3.19 11.60
C MET A 857 -15.79 -3.59 12.30
N VAL A 858 -14.77 -2.75 12.27
CA VAL A 858 -13.44 -3.03 12.86
C VAL A 858 -13.01 -1.94 13.85
N GLY A 859 -12.05 -2.27 14.71
CA GLY A 859 -11.49 -1.37 15.71
C GLY A 859 -10.68 -0.19 15.15
N PRO A 860 -10.26 0.77 16.00
CA PRO A 860 -9.52 1.96 15.61
C PRO A 860 -8.21 1.73 14.82
N VAL A 861 -7.34 0.78 15.20
CA VAL A 861 -6.07 0.49 14.51
C VAL A 861 -6.33 -0.15 13.15
N PHE A 862 -7.23 -1.13 13.06
CA PHE A 862 -7.58 -1.74 11.78
C PHE A 862 -8.32 -0.75 10.86
N SER A 863 -9.25 0.06 11.41
CA SER A 863 -9.87 1.18 10.67
C SER A 863 -8.82 2.11 10.08
N CYS A 864 -7.83 2.51 10.87
CA CYS A 864 -6.71 3.35 10.46
C CYS A 864 -5.86 2.73 9.33
N ILE A 865 -5.42 1.48 9.46
CA ILE A 865 -4.58 0.82 8.44
C ILE A 865 -5.36 0.62 7.14
N LEU A 866 -6.59 0.09 7.21
CA LEU A 866 -7.45 -0.13 6.05
C LEU A 866 -7.78 1.20 5.35
N ALA A 867 -8.23 2.22 6.09
CA ALA A 867 -8.64 3.50 5.51
C ALA A 867 -7.47 4.24 4.84
N LYS A 868 -6.25 4.15 5.40
CA LYS A 868 -5.03 4.68 4.77
C LYS A 868 -4.69 3.93 3.48
N GLN A 869 -4.76 2.59 3.48
CA GLN A 869 -4.53 1.83 2.24
C GLN A 869 -5.57 2.17 1.17
N PHE A 870 -6.87 2.19 1.48
CA PHE A 870 -7.90 2.56 0.50
C PHE A 870 -7.81 4.04 0.07
N SER A 871 -7.35 4.96 0.93
CA SER A 871 -7.00 6.34 0.51
C SER A 871 -5.90 6.33 -0.55
N ASP A 872 -4.83 5.58 -0.31
CA ASP A 872 -3.68 5.51 -1.21
C ASP A 872 -4.02 4.79 -2.52
N LEU A 873 -4.87 3.75 -2.48
CA LEU A 873 -5.41 3.07 -3.66
C LEU A 873 -6.30 3.99 -4.51
N LYS A 874 -7.17 4.80 -3.88
CA LYS A 874 -8.05 5.75 -4.59
C LYS A 874 -7.29 6.92 -5.21
N ARG A 875 -6.31 7.47 -4.50
CA ARG A 875 -5.58 8.69 -4.91
C ARG A 875 -4.34 8.43 -5.75
N GLY A 876 -3.63 7.32 -5.49
CA GLY A 876 -2.41 6.91 -6.17
C GLY A 876 -2.64 6.12 -7.47
N ASP A 877 -3.90 5.85 -7.83
CA ASP A 877 -4.27 5.16 -9.07
C ASP A 877 -4.64 6.16 -10.19
N ARG A 878 -3.76 6.32 -11.19
CA ARG A 878 -4.00 7.11 -12.40
C ARG A 878 -5.27 6.68 -13.13
N PHE A 879 -5.60 5.40 -13.09
CA PHE A 879 -6.73 4.79 -13.79
C PHE A 879 -7.98 4.62 -12.91
N TRP A 880 -8.01 5.19 -11.69
CA TRP A 880 -9.19 5.21 -10.83
C TRP A 880 -10.40 5.77 -11.59
N TYR A 881 -11.55 5.10 -11.51
CA TYR A 881 -12.60 5.28 -12.51
C TYR A 881 -13.17 6.70 -12.58
N GLU A 882 -13.21 7.46 -11.47
CA GLU A 882 -13.70 8.85 -11.48
C GLU A 882 -12.66 9.88 -11.94
N ASN A 883 -11.40 9.51 -12.23
CA ASN A 883 -10.35 10.47 -12.54
C ASN A 883 -10.48 11.10 -13.93
N SER A 884 -10.20 12.41 -14.01
CA SER A 884 -9.98 13.14 -15.26
C SER A 884 -8.64 12.79 -15.92
N GLY A 885 -8.59 12.65 -17.25
CA GLY A 885 -7.37 12.42 -18.03
C GLY A 885 -7.62 11.74 -19.38
N PRO A 886 -6.57 11.46 -20.19
CA PRO A 886 -6.68 10.70 -21.44
C PRO A 886 -7.36 9.33 -21.29
N GLN A 887 -7.15 8.69 -20.13
CA GLN A 887 -7.69 7.40 -19.72
C GLN A 887 -9.11 7.47 -19.12
N ALA A 888 -9.67 8.66 -18.92
CA ALA A 888 -10.97 8.83 -18.25
C ALA A 888 -12.14 8.16 -18.98
N PHE A 889 -13.22 7.92 -18.24
CA PHE A 889 -14.55 7.77 -18.82
C PHE A 889 -15.15 9.16 -19.11
N SER A 890 -16.07 9.27 -20.07
CA SER A 890 -16.90 10.47 -20.20
C SER A 890 -17.88 10.59 -19.04
N THR A 891 -18.40 11.79 -18.76
CA THR A 891 -19.38 12.01 -17.67
C THR A 891 -20.59 11.09 -17.77
N ALA A 892 -21.15 10.90 -18.98
CA ALA A 892 -22.28 10.01 -19.19
C ALA A 892 -21.95 8.52 -18.94
N GLN A 893 -20.69 8.09 -19.16
CA GLN A 893 -20.22 6.76 -18.80
C GLN A 893 -20.02 6.63 -17.28
N LEU A 894 -19.51 7.67 -16.60
CA LEU A 894 -19.45 7.71 -15.13
C LEU A 894 -20.87 7.63 -14.53
N ASP A 895 -21.83 8.38 -15.07
CA ASP A 895 -23.21 8.41 -14.59
C ASP A 895 -24.00 7.14 -14.98
N ALA A 896 -23.43 6.28 -15.84
CA ALA A 896 -23.86 4.90 -16.03
C ALA A 896 -23.23 3.97 -14.97
N ILE A 897 -21.91 4.06 -14.74
CA ILE A 897 -21.19 3.27 -13.72
C ILE A 897 -21.73 3.57 -12.31
N ARG A 898 -22.07 4.83 -11.99
CA ARG A 898 -22.62 5.26 -10.69
C ARG A 898 -23.95 4.59 -10.31
N LYS A 899 -24.65 3.98 -11.28
CA LYS A 899 -25.90 3.22 -11.08
C LYS A 899 -25.68 1.74 -10.75
N VAL A 900 -24.48 1.21 -10.97
CA VAL A 900 -24.13 -0.19 -10.72
C VAL A 900 -24.30 -0.54 -9.23
N ARG A 901 -24.72 -1.77 -8.98
CA ARG A 901 -24.84 -2.42 -7.66
C ARG A 901 -24.42 -3.88 -7.78
N LEU A 902 -23.90 -4.49 -6.71
CA LEU A 902 -23.51 -5.90 -6.75
C LEU A 902 -24.72 -6.83 -7.03
N SER A 903 -25.87 -6.53 -6.42
CA SER A 903 -27.17 -7.15 -6.70
C SER A 903 -27.51 -7.25 -8.19
N LYS A 904 -27.26 -6.17 -8.94
CA LYS A 904 -27.54 -6.11 -10.37
C LYS A 904 -26.58 -6.98 -11.18
N VAL A 905 -25.29 -7.01 -10.83
CA VAL A 905 -24.29 -7.90 -11.45
C VAL A 905 -24.69 -9.36 -11.25
N ILE A 906 -25.13 -9.71 -10.04
CA ILE A 906 -25.59 -11.06 -9.72
C ILE A 906 -26.83 -11.45 -10.55
N CYS A 907 -27.92 -10.67 -10.58
CA CYS A 907 -29.10 -11.00 -11.38
C CYS A 907 -28.83 -11.14 -12.88
N GLU A 908 -27.88 -10.38 -13.45
CA GLU A 908 -27.55 -10.48 -14.88
C GLU A 908 -26.71 -11.73 -15.21
N ASN A 909 -26.02 -12.33 -14.23
CA ASN A 909 -25.01 -13.36 -14.45
C ASN A 909 -25.28 -14.70 -13.73
N GLY A 910 -26.13 -14.74 -12.70
CA GLY A 910 -26.73 -15.98 -12.18
C GLY A 910 -27.62 -16.64 -13.23
N ASP A 911 -27.85 -17.94 -13.12
CA ASP A 911 -28.61 -18.72 -14.09
C ASP A 911 -30.13 -18.49 -13.94
N ASN A 912 -30.64 -18.38 -12.71
CA ASN A 912 -32.07 -18.26 -12.39
C ASN A 912 -32.37 -17.26 -11.26
N ILE A 913 -31.40 -16.41 -10.86
CA ILE A 913 -31.54 -15.43 -9.77
C ILE A 913 -32.40 -14.24 -10.23
N ASN A 914 -33.73 -14.43 -10.22
CA ASN A 914 -34.73 -13.46 -10.67
C ASN A 914 -35.09 -12.40 -9.61
N THR A 915 -34.73 -12.62 -8.35
CA THR A 915 -35.01 -11.76 -7.20
C THR A 915 -33.80 -11.71 -6.28
N ILE A 916 -33.45 -10.52 -5.78
CA ILE A 916 -32.36 -10.27 -4.84
C ILE A 916 -32.61 -8.94 -4.11
N GLN A 917 -32.06 -8.75 -2.91
CA GLN A 917 -32.15 -7.47 -2.21
C GLN A 917 -31.27 -6.38 -2.86
N PRO A 918 -31.60 -5.07 -2.74
CA PRO A 918 -30.84 -4.01 -3.42
C PRO A 918 -29.38 -3.87 -2.97
N TYR A 919 -29.08 -4.16 -1.70
CA TYR A 919 -27.73 -4.17 -1.10
C TYR A 919 -27.44 -5.59 -0.61
N THR A 920 -26.64 -6.36 -1.33
CA THR A 920 -26.42 -7.80 -1.05
C THR A 920 -25.63 -8.07 0.23
N MET A 921 -25.07 -7.03 0.83
CA MET A 921 -24.27 -7.03 2.07
C MET A 921 -25.10 -6.77 3.33
N GLU A 922 -26.36 -6.34 3.17
CA GLU A 922 -27.32 -6.09 4.26
C GLU A 922 -28.35 -7.24 4.30
N VAL A 923 -28.71 -7.68 5.51
CA VAL A 923 -29.73 -8.72 5.72
C VAL A 923 -31.09 -8.21 5.22
N PRO A 924 -31.85 -8.99 4.43
CA PRO A 924 -33.17 -8.57 3.95
C PRO A 924 -34.16 -8.28 5.10
N PHE A 925 -34.45 -7.00 5.33
CA PHE A 925 -35.54 -6.57 6.23
C PHE A 925 -36.87 -7.19 5.77
N ARG A 926 -37.38 -8.18 6.53
CA ARG A 926 -38.61 -8.94 6.23
C ARG A 926 -39.87 -8.07 6.03
N GLU A 927 -39.86 -6.82 6.48
CA GLU A 927 -41.00 -5.90 6.43
C GLU A 927 -40.78 -4.67 5.52
N ALA A 928 -39.54 -4.38 5.10
CA ALA A 928 -39.23 -3.14 4.37
C ALA A 928 -39.33 -3.26 2.84
N TYR A 929 -39.29 -4.48 2.31
CA TYR A 929 -39.34 -4.77 0.87
C TYR A 929 -40.54 -5.66 0.55
N PRO A 930 -41.76 -5.09 0.43
CA PRO A 930 -42.88 -5.82 -0.14
C PRO A 930 -42.50 -6.29 -1.55
N THR A 931 -42.73 -7.57 -1.82
CA THR A 931 -42.39 -8.19 -3.11
C THR A 931 -43.16 -7.55 -4.27
N ASN A 932 -42.60 -7.68 -5.49
CA ASN A 932 -43.20 -7.31 -6.78
C ASN A 932 -43.02 -5.84 -7.27
N ASP A 933 -41.78 -5.37 -7.47
CA ASP A 933 -41.50 -4.38 -8.54
C ASP A 933 -40.30 -4.76 -9.41
N HIS A 934 -40.56 -5.64 -10.39
CA HIS A 934 -39.62 -5.97 -11.48
C HIS A 934 -39.21 -4.74 -12.31
N GLY A 935 -39.96 -3.64 -12.26
CA GLY A 935 -39.64 -2.37 -12.93
C GLY A 935 -38.40 -1.69 -12.34
N THR A 936 -38.10 -1.86 -11.05
CA THR A 936 -36.89 -1.28 -10.43
C THR A 936 -35.60 -1.80 -11.06
N ALA A 937 -35.55 -3.09 -11.44
CA ALA A 937 -34.37 -3.75 -12.01
C ALA A 937 -33.92 -3.16 -13.37
N SER A 938 -34.77 -2.37 -14.02
CA SER A 938 -34.44 -1.62 -15.24
C SER A 938 -33.62 -0.34 -14.95
N ARG A 939 -33.82 0.30 -13.79
CA ARG A 939 -33.25 1.62 -13.45
C ARG A 939 -31.74 1.57 -13.16
N TYR A 940 -31.21 0.36 -12.90
CA TYR A 940 -29.81 0.09 -12.57
C TYR A 940 -29.02 -0.56 -13.73
N ASN A 941 -29.61 -0.63 -14.94
CA ASN A 941 -28.89 -1.10 -16.12
C ASN A 941 -27.70 -0.18 -16.45
N LEU A 942 -26.53 -0.76 -16.75
CA LEU A 942 -25.44 -0.03 -17.39
C LEU A 942 -25.86 0.28 -18.84
N ASP A 943 -26.01 1.56 -19.19
CA ASP A 943 -26.38 1.96 -20.54
C ASP A 943 -25.17 1.94 -21.47
N TYR A 944 -25.01 0.81 -22.18
CA TYR A 944 -23.95 0.60 -23.16
C TYR A 944 -23.95 1.62 -24.30
N ASN A 945 -25.05 2.34 -24.56
CA ASN A 945 -25.08 3.39 -25.60
C ASN A 945 -24.16 4.56 -25.25
N GLN A 946 -23.92 4.84 -23.96
CA GLN A 946 -22.95 5.87 -23.52
C GLN A 946 -21.50 5.51 -23.89
N PHE A 947 -21.24 4.25 -24.23
CA PHE A 947 -19.94 3.71 -24.65
C PHE A 947 -19.81 3.59 -26.19
N ASN A 948 -20.82 4.01 -26.94
CA ASN A 948 -20.91 3.82 -28.40
C ASN A 948 -20.20 4.92 -29.21
N THR A 949 -20.39 6.20 -28.87
CA THR A 949 -20.06 7.32 -29.79
C THR A 949 -18.98 8.29 -29.31
N LEU A 950 -18.68 8.38 -28.02
CA LEU A 950 -17.84 9.47 -27.48
C LEU A 950 -16.32 9.29 -27.68
N TRP A 951 -15.84 8.12 -28.14
CA TRP A 951 -14.42 7.89 -28.39
C TRP A 951 -13.84 8.85 -29.46
N GLN A 952 -14.63 9.26 -30.46
CA GLN A 952 -14.19 10.23 -31.47
C GLN A 952 -13.86 11.62 -30.88
N LYS A 953 -14.53 12.07 -29.81
CA LYS A 953 -14.17 13.34 -29.15
C LYS A 953 -12.79 13.25 -28.51
N ASN A 954 -12.51 12.17 -27.79
CA ASN A 954 -11.18 11.93 -27.23
C ASN A 954 -10.13 11.68 -28.33
N TYR A 955 -10.52 11.08 -29.46
CA TYR A 955 -9.62 10.92 -30.62
C TYR A 955 -9.26 12.26 -31.29
N ASN A 956 -10.21 13.19 -31.43
CA ASN A 956 -9.93 14.51 -31.99
C ASN A 956 -9.06 15.38 -31.06
N ILE A 957 -9.21 15.21 -29.74
CA ILE A 957 -8.25 15.77 -28.76
C ILE A 957 -6.86 15.14 -28.97
N ARG A 958 -6.78 13.81 -29.12
CA ARG A 958 -5.52 13.07 -29.35
C ARG A 958 -4.81 13.48 -30.65
N GLU A 959 -5.55 13.69 -31.75
CA GLU A 959 -5.03 14.28 -32.99
C GLU A 959 -4.41 15.64 -32.69
N SER A 960 -5.16 16.59 -32.10
CA SER A 960 -4.64 17.93 -31.80
C SER A 960 -3.39 17.90 -30.91
N GLN A 961 -3.35 17.02 -29.89
CA GLN A 961 -2.24 16.89 -28.97
C GLN A 961 -1.01 16.22 -29.60
N ARG A 962 -1.19 15.15 -30.41
CA ARG A 962 -0.11 14.54 -31.19
C ARG A 962 0.44 15.51 -32.24
N PHE A 963 -0.42 16.26 -32.92
CA PHE A 963 0.04 17.30 -33.84
C PHE A 963 0.82 18.38 -33.11
N THR A 964 0.46 18.80 -31.89
CA THR A 964 1.31 19.74 -31.13
C THR A 964 2.64 19.15 -30.69
N SER A 965 2.69 17.90 -30.20
CA SER A 965 3.96 17.31 -29.74
C SER A 965 4.90 16.95 -30.90
N GLN A 966 4.37 16.48 -32.03
CA GLN A 966 5.15 16.28 -33.25
C GLN A 966 5.62 17.62 -33.85
N ASN A 967 4.78 18.67 -33.88
CA ASN A 967 5.24 19.99 -34.33
C ASN A 967 6.31 20.59 -33.42
N LEU A 968 6.26 20.34 -32.11
CA LEU A 968 7.33 20.74 -31.18
C LEU A 968 8.63 19.99 -31.47
N GLN A 969 8.59 18.66 -31.69
CA GLN A 969 9.78 17.89 -32.07
C GLN A 969 10.33 18.26 -33.46
N VAL A 970 9.47 18.55 -34.44
CA VAL A 970 9.88 18.97 -35.80
C VAL A 970 10.49 20.37 -35.79
N LYS A 971 9.87 21.34 -35.10
CA LYS A 971 10.46 22.69 -34.94
C LYS A 971 11.77 22.65 -34.14
N GLY A 972 11.84 21.80 -33.11
CA GLY A 972 13.08 21.55 -32.37
C GLY A 972 14.21 20.94 -33.23
N ARG A 973 13.88 20.10 -34.22
CA ARG A 973 14.86 19.55 -35.17
C ARG A 973 15.21 20.48 -36.34
N GLN A 974 14.33 21.41 -36.73
CA GLN A 974 14.63 22.40 -37.78
C GLN A 974 15.49 23.56 -37.27
N HIS A 975 15.32 24.02 -36.03
CA HIS A 975 16.13 25.13 -35.48
C HIS A 975 17.61 24.79 -35.19
N LEU A 976 18.02 23.51 -35.27
CA LEU A 976 19.42 23.08 -35.10
C LEU A 976 20.18 22.87 -36.42
N ARG A 977 19.59 23.25 -37.57
CA ARG A 977 20.29 23.27 -38.87
C ARG A 977 19.82 24.46 -39.72
N HIS A 978 20.36 25.66 -39.47
CA HIS A 978 20.69 26.71 -40.47
C HIS A 978 21.14 28.00 -39.73
N HIS A 979 22.42 28.13 -39.39
CA HIS A 979 23.08 29.44 -39.22
C HIS A 979 24.62 29.32 -39.25
N HIS A 980 25.17 29.31 -40.46
CA HIS A 980 26.44 29.95 -40.79
C HIS A 980 26.36 30.41 -42.25
N ILE A 981 27.06 31.50 -42.57
CA ILE A 981 27.16 32.23 -43.86
C ILE A 981 26.35 33.55 -43.92
N ASN A 982 27.07 34.62 -43.55
CA ASN A 982 27.21 35.92 -44.22
C ASN A 982 26.02 36.84 -44.58
N LEU A 983 26.10 38.04 -43.98
CA LEU A 983 26.14 39.37 -44.64
C LEU A 983 24.85 40.00 -45.22
N SER A 984 24.37 41.00 -44.46
CA SER A 984 24.21 42.41 -44.88
C SER A 984 22.83 42.96 -45.26
N PHE A 985 22.71 44.26 -44.93
CA PHE A 985 21.69 45.27 -45.26
C PHE A 985 20.31 45.19 -44.58
N THR A 986 20.04 46.25 -43.81
CA THR A 986 18.85 47.14 -43.81
C THR A 986 17.67 46.72 -44.70
N ILE A 987 16.41 46.87 -44.29
CA ILE A 987 15.83 47.84 -43.31
C ILE A 987 15.03 47.13 -42.22
#